data_AF-A0A4Z0HJ23-F1
#
_entry.id   AF-A0A4Z0HJ23-F1
#
_cell.length_a   1.000
_cell.length_b   1.000
_cell.length_c   1.000
_cell.angle_alpha   90.00
_cell.angle_beta   90.00
_cell.angle_gamma   90.00
#
_symmetry.space_group_name_H-M   'P 1'
#
loop_
_entity.id
_entity.type
_entity.pdbx_description
1 polymer ?
#
loop_
_entity_poly.entity_id
_entity_poly.type
_entity_poly.pdbx_seq_one_letter_code
_entity_poly.pdbx_strand_id
1 'polypeptide(L)'
;MSSSNSDRTVDFVPTSAHPLRPAIVVGALGVVFGDIGTSPIYTIQTVFNPADPHPVPLDDANVYGVVSLVFWSVMLIVTLTYVTLVMRADNHGEGGIMALITLLRRGTGTRGRRTTWFLAALGLFGAALFFGDSMITPAISVLSAVEGLKVIEPGLEAWVVPITAVIIVGLFLVQRQGTAVVGRFFGPVMIAWFTAIGACGVAGIANNPEILAALSPWYAITFLSGHFHIAFYALAAIVLSVTGAEALYADMGHFGRRAITVGWLGLVLPACTLSYFGQGALILADETKSSAPFFLLTPQWAQIPMVVLATAATVIASQAVITGAFSVVSQAVQLGYLPRLRIAHTSASTIGQIYVPWINWMLMVAVQTLVFAFESSAALAFAFGMAVSGTITITTLLFLYLARQQWRWPLWVLVLGGGALLVVDLLFFGANLTKLVHGAWLPLVIAVVAFTVMTTWQRGRALVTASRLEIEGPLRPFVDEIAHQQPPLTRMPGTAVFLNRGEDTVPLAMRANVDHNHVVHDHVLIASVETEPVPRVPDENRVSVDDLGYRDDGILHVTIHAGYMERPDVPAALRLVPASETEGGVDLDNASYFLSHLELVAGPDDNMAPWRKRLFIATALLTADAAGYFNLPADRTVIVGSRMEV
;
A
#
# COMPACT_ATOMS: atom_id res chain seq x y z
N MET A 1 10.38 46.40 -7.58
CA MET A 1 10.54 46.14 -6.12
C MET A 1 10.17 44.70 -5.87
N SER A 2 11.09 43.95 -5.28
CA SER A 2 11.05 42.50 -5.06
C SER A 2 9.99 42.13 -4.02
N SER A 3 8.90 41.48 -4.41
CA SER A 3 8.00 40.79 -3.47
C SER A 3 8.49 39.35 -3.28
N SER A 4 8.95 39.08 -2.06
CA SER A 4 9.39 37.79 -1.57
C SER A 4 8.23 36.80 -1.55
N ASN A 5 8.36 35.73 -2.32
CA ASN A 5 7.51 34.55 -2.21
C ASN A 5 7.86 33.86 -0.89
N SER A 6 7.04 34.05 0.15
CA SER A 6 7.20 33.31 1.39
C SER A 6 6.68 31.89 1.15
N ASP A 7 7.61 30.94 1.00
CA ASP A 7 7.37 29.52 1.27
C ASP A 7 6.74 29.42 2.67
N ARG A 8 5.41 29.35 2.75
CA ARG A 8 4.74 28.88 3.96
C ARG A 8 4.92 27.37 4.00
N THR A 9 6.05 26.96 4.57
CA THR A 9 6.19 25.60 5.10
C THR A 9 5.07 25.39 6.10
N VAL A 10 4.09 24.57 5.73
CA VAL A 10 3.12 24.02 6.69
C VAL A 10 3.94 23.26 7.72
N ASP A 11 4.12 23.86 8.89
CA ASP A 11 4.76 23.22 10.04
C ASP A 11 3.82 22.10 10.51
N PHE A 12 3.98 20.93 9.91
CA PHE A 12 3.39 19.71 10.43
C PHE A 12 3.93 19.49 11.83
N VAL A 13 3.04 19.58 12.82
CA VAL A 13 3.32 19.14 14.18
C VAL A 13 3.86 17.71 14.09
N PRO A 14 5.08 17.42 14.55
CA PRO A 14 5.62 16.08 14.48
C PRO A 14 4.68 15.15 15.23
N THR A 15 4.18 14.12 14.54
CA THR A 15 3.45 13.02 15.18
C THR A 15 4.34 12.51 16.30
N SER A 16 3.91 12.80 17.53
CA SER A 16 4.67 12.49 18.74
C SER A 16 5.10 11.02 18.69
N ALA A 17 6.40 10.77 18.78
CA ALA A 17 6.93 9.41 18.90
C ALA A 17 6.15 8.68 20.00
N HIS A 18 5.31 7.72 19.62
CA HIS A 18 4.47 7.02 20.58
C HIS A 18 5.36 6.45 21.69
N PRO A 19 5.13 6.76 22.98
CA PRO A 19 5.86 6.11 24.05
C PRO A 19 5.62 4.60 23.91
N LEU A 20 6.68 3.79 24.10
CA LEU A 20 6.62 2.34 24.03
C LEU A 20 5.61 1.84 25.07
N ARG A 21 4.38 1.56 24.62
CA ARG A 21 3.31 1.00 25.44
C ARG A 21 3.16 -0.48 25.06
N PRO A 22 3.06 -1.40 26.03
CA PRO A 22 2.86 -2.83 25.76
C PRO A 22 1.68 -3.08 24.81
N ALA A 23 0.59 -2.30 24.93
CA ALA A 23 -0.55 -2.39 24.03
C ALA A 23 -0.21 -2.14 22.55
N ILE A 24 0.75 -1.24 22.25
CA ILE A 24 1.18 -0.97 20.87
C ILE A 24 2.04 -2.14 20.34
N VAL A 25 2.87 -2.74 21.19
CA VAL A 25 3.64 -3.94 20.83
C VAL A 25 2.71 -5.12 20.56
N VAL A 26 1.69 -5.33 21.41
CA VAL A 26 0.66 -6.36 21.18
C VAL A 26 -0.15 -6.09 19.91
N GLY A 27 -0.46 -4.81 19.63
CA GLY A 27 -1.09 -4.41 18.37
C GLY A 27 -0.20 -4.72 17.16
N ALA A 28 1.09 -4.40 17.23
CA ALA A 28 2.06 -4.70 16.18
C ALA A 28 2.21 -6.22 15.97
N LEU A 29 2.27 -7.02 17.04
CA LEU A 29 2.26 -8.49 16.98
C LEU A 29 1.03 -9.02 16.26
N GLY A 30 -0.14 -8.40 16.47
CA GLY A 30 -1.39 -8.78 15.84
C GLY A 30 -1.49 -8.44 14.36
N VAL A 31 -0.86 -7.36 13.89
CA VAL A 31 -1.08 -6.87 12.52
C VAL A 31 0.15 -7.07 11.65
N VAL A 32 1.34 -6.75 12.14
CA VAL A 32 2.54 -6.62 11.28
C VAL A 32 3.20 -7.96 10.97
N PHE A 33 3.11 -8.92 11.88
CA PHE A 33 3.90 -10.15 11.82
C PHE A 33 3.14 -11.38 11.33
N GLY A 34 1.89 -11.22 10.89
CA GLY A 34 1.08 -12.33 10.41
C GLY A 34 1.73 -13.05 9.22
N ASP A 35 2.13 -12.29 8.20
CA ASP A 35 2.68 -12.84 6.95
C ASP A 35 3.95 -13.67 7.22
N ILE A 36 5.02 -13.02 7.68
CA ILE A 36 6.29 -13.69 8.04
C ILE A 36 6.13 -14.77 9.12
N GLY A 37 5.14 -14.61 10.00
CA GLY A 37 4.88 -15.55 11.09
C GLY A 37 4.18 -16.83 10.66
N THR A 38 3.57 -16.84 9.47
CA THR A 38 2.89 -18.00 8.90
C THR A 38 3.74 -18.75 7.87
N SER A 39 4.83 -18.15 7.39
CA SER A 39 5.86 -18.78 6.56
C SER A 39 6.37 -20.16 7.03
N PRO A 40 6.51 -20.43 8.36
CA PRO A 40 6.91 -21.75 8.83
C PRO A 40 5.97 -22.89 8.43
N ILE A 41 4.71 -22.61 8.07
CA ILE A 41 3.74 -23.63 7.65
C ILE A 41 4.20 -24.30 6.35
N TYR A 42 4.75 -23.51 5.41
CA TYR A 42 4.99 -23.97 4.03
C TYR A 42 6.45 -23.94 3.57
N THR A 43 7.35 -23.20 4.23
CA THR A 43 8.74 -23.00 3.74
C THR A 43 9.51 -24.34 3.60
N ILE A 44 9.65 -25.11 4.69
CA ILE A 44 10.46 -26.33 4.70
C ILE A 44 9.85 -27.41 3.81
N GLN A 45 8.51 -27.54 3.86
CA GLN A 45 7.75 -28.41 2.98
C GLN A 45 8.03 -28.10 1.50
N THR A 46 8.10 -26.82 1.14
CA THR A 46 8.37 -26.40 -0.26
C THR A 46 9.80 -26.71 -0.67
N VAL A 47 10.79 -26.51 0.21
CA VAL A 47 12.20 -26.77 -0.10
C VAL A 47 12.46 -28.25 -0.38
N PHE A 48 11.86 -29.14 0.42
CA PHE A 48 12.04 -30.59 0.28
C PHE A 48 10.93 -31.27 -0.52
N ASN A 49 10.14 -30.51 -1.29
CA ASN A 49 9.09 -31.09 -2.11
C ASN A 49 9.70 -31.89 -3.27
N PRO A 50 9.46 -33.22 -3.37
CA PRO A 50 10.00 -34.03 -4.45
C PRO A 50 9.38 -33.69 -5.83
N ALA A 51 8.26 -32.98 -5.86
CA ALA A 51 7.63 -32.48 -7.09
C ALA A 51 8.23 -31.16 -7.58
N ASP A 52 9.19 -30.55 -6.85
CA ASP A 52 9.94 -29.39 -7.36
C ASP A 52 10.73 -29.81 -8.62
N PRO A 53 10.76 -28.98 -9.69
CA PRO A 53 11.61 -29.24 -10.86
C PRO A 53 13.10 -29.46 -10.54
N HIS A 54 13.56 -28.90 -9.41
CA HIS A 54 14.92 -29.01 -8.91
C HIS A 54 14.90 -29.37 -7.41
N PRO A 55 14.54 -30.62 -7.07
CA PRO A 55 14.32 -31.02 -5.68
C PRO A 55 15.65 -31.06 -4.93
N VAL A 56 15.63 -30.63 -3.66
CA VAL A 56 16.76 -30.78 -2.75
C VAL A 56 16.75 -32.21 -2.21
N PRO A 57 17.81 -33.01 -2.40
CA PRO A 57 17.88 -34.35 -1.84
C PRO A 57 17.76 -34.31 -0.32
N LEU A 58 16.99 -35.24 0.24
CA LEU A 58 16.90 -35.45 1.68
C LEU A 58 18.16 -36.20 2.12
N ASP A 59 19.09 -35.45 2.70
CA ASP A 59 20.23 -35.97 3.44
C ASP A 59 20.58 -35.00 4.57
N ASP A 60 21.28 -35.49 5.60
CA ASP A 60 21.60 -34.71 6.79
C ASP A 60 22.27 -33.39 6.44
N ALA A 61 23.26 -33.41 5.53
CA ALA A 61 24.03 -32.22 5.17
C ALA A 61 23.15 -31.15 4.51
N ASN A 62 22.22 -31.55 3.66
CA ASN A 62 21.26 -30.64 3.04
C ASN A 62 20.26 -30.10 4.05
N VAL A 63 19.80 -30.90 5.02
CA VAL A 63 18.90 -30.41 6.09
C VAL A 63 19.59 -29.35 6.95
N TYR A 64 20.82 -29.61 7.41
CA TYR A 64 21.62 -28.60 8.11
C TYR A 64 21.85 -27.35 7.26
N GLY A 65 22.20 -27.53 5.98
CA GLY A 65 22.43 -26.45 5.02
C GLY A 65 21.21 -25.56 4.81
N VAL A 66 20.05 -26.17 4.57
CA VAL A 66 18.76 -25.47 4.35
C VAL A 66 18.33 -24.71 5.60
N VAL A 67 18.32 -25.36 6.78
CA VAL A 67 17.91 -24.71 8.03
C VAL A 67 18.84 -23.54 8.38
N SER A 68 20.15 -23.72 8.19
CA SER A 68 21.13 -22.64 8.35
C SER A 68 20.89 -21.49 7.38
N LEU A 69 20.63 -21.81 6.10
CA LEU A 69 20.39 -20.81 5.06
C LEU A 69 19.09 -20.05 5.29
N VAL A 70 18.02 -20.70 5.74
CA VAL A 70 16.76 -20.03 6.16
C VAL A 70 17.04 -19.05 7.30
N PHE A 71 17.71 -19.50 8.36
CA PHE A 71 18.03 -18.65 9.52
C PHE A 71 18.84 -17.41 9.12
N TRP A 72 19.94 -17.61 8.39
CA TRP A 72 20.81 -16.50 7.98
C TRP A 72 20.15 -15.58 6.95
N SER A 73 19.23 -16.09 6.13
CA SER A 73 18.43 -15.25 5.22
C SER A 73 17.47 -14.34 5.99
N VAL A 74 16.77 -14.87 7.00
CA VAL A 74 15.93 -14.06 7.90
C VAL A 74 16.76 -13.03 8.68
N MET A 75 17.96 -13.40 9.13
CA MET A 75 18.85 -12.47 9.82
C MET A 75 19.36 -11.36 8.90
N LEU A 76 19.77 -11.67 7.67
CA LEU A 76 20.30 -10.69 6.72
C LEU A 76 19.21 -9.81 6.13
N ILE A 77 18.15 -10.39 5.60
CA ILE A 77 17.10 -9.65 4.90
C ILE A 77 16.19 -8.95 5.91
N VAL A 78 15.58 -9.71 6.82
CA VAL A 78 14.55 -9.15 7.70
C VAL A 78 15.17 -8.33 8.83
N THR A 79 16.12 -8.92 9.56
CA THR A 79 16.67 -8.26 10.76
C THR A 79 17.66 -7.14 10.42
N LEU A 80 18.64 -7.42 9.57
CA LEU A 80 19.67 -6.45 9.21
C LEU A 80 19.13 -5.45 8.18
N THR A 81 18.69 -5.88 6.99
CA THR A 81 18.25 -4.95 5.95
C THR A 81 16.99 -4.20 6.35
N TYR A 82 15.91 -4.89 6.71
CA TYR A 82 14.62 -4.21 6.97
C TYR A 82 14.58 -3.53 8.35
N VAL A 83 14.67 -4.31 9.43
CA VAL A 83 14.44 -3.79 10.80
C VAL A 83 15.53 -2.80 11.23
N THR A 84 16.79 -3.05 10.86
CA THR A 84 17.90 -2.20 11.32
C THR A 84 18.18 -1.02 10.38
N LEU A 85 18.09 -1.22 9.06
CA LEU A 85 18.49 -0.21 8.07
C LEU A 85 17.30 0.50 7.40
N VAL A 86 16.47 -0.21 6.64
CA VAL A 86 15.40 0.38 5.81
C VAL A 86 14.34 1.07 6.66
N MET A 87 13.94 0.50 7.80
CA MET A 87 12.99 1.12 8.74
C MET A 87 13.50 2.44 9.37
N ARG A 88 14.73 2.87 9.08
CA ARG A 88 15.21 4.22 9.44
C ARG A 88 14.87 5.28 8.39
N ALA A 89 14.46 4.87 7.19
CA ALA A 89 14.14 5.73 6.06
C ALA A 89 12.64 6.07 6.01
N ASP A 90 12.10 6.64 7.08
CA ASP A 90 10.68 7.01 7.12
C ASP A 90 10.40 8.41 6.55
N ASN A 91 9.18 8.61 6.06
CA ASN A 91 8.64 9.90 5.67
C ASN A 91 7.53 10.29 6.66
N HIS A 92 7.86 11.10 7.67
CA HIS A 92 6.92 11.55 8.71
C HIS A 92 6.31 10.37 9.50
N GLY A 93 7.12 9.34 9.78
CA GLY A 93 6.68 8.11 10.44
C GLY A 93 6.12 7.03 9.50
N GLU A 94 5.76 7.36 8.26
CA GLU A 94 5.35 6.36 7.26
C GLU A 94 6.55 5.67 6.61
N GLY A 95 6.47 4.35 6.46
CA GLY A 95 7.45 3.56 5.72
C GLY A 95 6.87 3.02 4.41
N GLY A 96 7.57 2.05 3.81
CA GLY A 96 7.20 1.45 2.54
C GLY A 96 7.86 2.09 1.31
N ILE A 97 7.65 1.45 0.16
CA ILE A 97 8.29 1.85 -1.10
C ILE A 97 7.84 3.25 -1.58
N MET A 98 6.59 3.62 -1.29
CA MET A 98 6.03 4.93 -1.66
C MET A 98 6.62 6.06 -0.79
N ALA A 99 6.92 5.79 0.48
CA ALA A 99 7.66 6.71 1.33
C ALA A 99 9.07 6.95 0.76
N LEU A 100 9.78 5.91 0.31
CA LEU A 100 11.08 6.04 -0.36
C LEU A 100 10.99 6.90 -1.62
N ILE A 101 10.01 6.67 -2.50
CA ILE A 101 9.81 7.49 -3.71
C ILE A 101 9.59 8.96 -3.35
N THR A 102 8.81 9.23 -2.31
CA THR A 102 8.52 10.60 -1.85
C THR A 102 9.79 11.29 -1.34
N LEU A 103 10.59 10.61 -0.52
CA LEU A 103 11.88 11.12 -0.03
C LEU A 103 12.86 11.39 -1.19
N LEU A 104 12.91 10.48 -2.17
CA LEU A 104 13.76 10.64 -3.35
C LEU A 104 13.36 11.84 -4.21
N ARG A 105 12.06 12.10 -4.38
CA ARG A 105 11.57 13.29 -5.11
C ARG A 105 11.92 14.60 -4.42
N ARG A 106 11.88 14.65 -3.07
CA ARG A 106 12.21 15.86 -2.30
C ARG A 106 13.72 16.17 -2.30
N GLY A 107 14.58 15.15 -2.19
CA GLY A 107 16.03 15.33 -2.05
C GLY A 107 16.81 15.58 -3.35
N THR A 108 16.19 15.38 -4.53
CA THR A 108 16.90 15.33 -5.82
C THR A 108 17.05 16.67 -6.55
N GLY A 109 16.80 17.80 -5.88
CA GLY A 109 16.95 19.15 -6.46
C GLY A 109 18.34 19.51 -7.02
N THR A 110 19.33 18.62 -6.93
CA THR A 110 20.73 18.89 -7.31
C THR A 110 21.33 17.99 -8.41
N ARG A 111 20.68 16.91 -8.90
CA ARG A 111 21.22 16.09 -10.03
C ARG A 111 20.18 15.38 -10.91
N GLY A 112 20.45 15.39 -12.23
CA GLY A 112 19.95 14.53 -13.32
C GLY A 112 18.48 14.10 -13.33
N ARG A 113 17.62 14.82 -14.08
CA ARG A 113 16.20 14.50 -14.34
C ARG A 113 15.93 13.04 -14.75
N ARG A 114 16.88 12.39 -15.44
CA ARG A 114 16.77 10.98 -15.86
C ARG A 114 16.87 9.99 -14.70
N THR A 115 17.76 10.22 -13.73
CA THR A 115 17.94 9.31 -12.60
C THR A 115 16.73 9.33 -11.67
N THR A 116 16.20 10.52 -11.36
CA THR A 116 14.97 10.65 -10.57
C THR A 116 13.78 9.99 -11.23
N TRP A 117 13.65 10.12 -12.56
CA TRP A 117 12.59 9.45 -13.32
C TRP A 117 12.74 7.93 -13.26
N PHE A 118 13.95 7.40 -13.47
CA PHE A 118 14.21 5.96 -13.40
C PHE A 118 13.91 5.39 -12.01
N LEU A 119 14.35 6.04 -10.93
CA LEU A 119 14.11 5.60 -9.56
C LEU A 119 12.62 5.68 -9.19
N ALA A 120 11.91 6.71 -9.64
CA ALA A 120 10.48 6.82 -9.45
C ALA A 120 9.71 5.72 -10.21
N ALA A 121 10.15 5.39 -11.43
CA ALA A 121 9.59 4.27 -12.19
C ALA A 121 9.89 2.92 -11.51
N LEU A 122 11.11 2.72 -11.01
CA LEU A 122 11.49 1.51 -10.29
C LEU A 122 10.68 1.34 -9.00
N GLY A 123 10.52 2.40 -8.21
CA GLY A 123 9.68 2.36 -7.01
C GLY A 123 8.21 2.13 -7.31
N LEU A 124 7.67 2.74 -8.38
CA LEU A 124 6.30 2.50 -8.82
C LEU A 124 6.11 1.05 -9.28
N PHE A 125 7.13 0.46 -9.92
CA PHE A 125 7.11 -0.95 -10.30
C PHE A 125 7.17 -1.87 -9.07
N GLY A 126 7.95 -1.53 -8.04
CA GLY A 126 7.93 -2.27 -6.78
C GLY A 126 6.59 -2.15 -6.05
N ALA A 127 5.94 -0.97 -6.06
CA ALA A 127 4.57 -0.83 -5.56
C ALA A 127 3.58 -1.70 -6.37
N ALA A 128 3.82 -1.87 -7.67
CA ALA A 128 3.03 -2.77 -8.51
C ALA A 128 3.26 -4.26 -8.20
N LEU A 129 4.51 -4.66 -7.90
CA LEU A 129 4.84 -6.02 -7.44
C LEU A 129 4.17 -6.35 -6.10
N PHE A 130 4.10 -5.37 -5.19
CA PHE A 130 3.40 -5.51 -3.91
C PHE A 130 1.89 -5.81 -4.09
N PHE A 131 1.24 -5.33 -5.16
CA PHE A 131 -0.13 -5.77 -5.47
C PHE A 131 -0.20 -7.25 -5.86
N GLY A 132 0.81 -7.77 -6.55
CA GLY A 132 0.92 -9.18 -6.86
C GLY A 132 1.05 -10.02 -5.59
N ASP A 133 1.91 -9.59 -4.67
CA ASP A 133 2.03 -10.20 -3.33
C ASP A 133 0.68 -10.20 -2.59
N SER A 134 -0.02 -9.06 -2.61
CA SER A 134 -1.33 -8.90 -1.96
C SER A 134 -2.44 -9.81 -2.48
N MET A 135 -2.29 -10.36 -3.68
CA MET A 135 -3.21 -11.34 -4.23
C MET A 135 -2.81 -12.78 -3.84
N ILE A 136 -1.52 -13.07 -3.76
CA ILE A 136 -1.05 -14.45 -3.56
C ILE A 136 -0.98 -14.80 -2.07
N THR A 137 -0.57 -13.87 -1.19
CA THR A 137 -0.39 -14.13 0.25
C THR A 137 -1.65 -14.69 0.92
N PRO A 138 -2.87 -14.14 0.70
CA PRO A 138 -4.08 -14.73 1.28
C PRO A 138 -4.38 -16.13 0.75
N ALA A 139 -4.09 -16.39 -0.53
CA ALA A 139 -4.32 -17.68 -1.14
C ALA A 139 -3.37 -18.74 -0.57
N ILE A 140 -2.05 -18.49 -0.55
CA ILE A 140 -1.06 -19.48 -0.06
C ILE A 140 -1.17 -19.71 1.44
N SER A 141 -1.39 -18.65 2.22
CA SER A 141 -1.45 -18.73 3.67
C SER A 141 -2.67 -19.52 4.14
N VAL A 142 -3.87 -19.14 3.69
CA VAL A 142 -5.10 -19.83 4.13
C VAL A 142 -5.12 -21.27 3.59
N LEU A 143 -4.70 -21.49 2.35
CA LEU A 143 -4.67 -22.83 1.76
C LEU A 143 -3.70 -23.75 2.52
N SER A 144 -2.49 -23.27 2.86
CA SER A 144 -1.51 -24.07 3.62
C SER A 144 -1.95 -24.38 5.05
N ALA A 145 -2.68 -23.46 5.71
CA ALA A 145 -3.27 -23.75 7.02
C ALA A 145 -4.34 -24.85 6.95
N VAL A 146 -5.22 -24.79 5.94
CA VAL A 146 -6.33 -25.75 5.76
C VAL A 146 -5.82 -27.11 5.27
N GLU A 147 -4.71 -27.15 4.50
CA GLU A 147 -4.05 -28.39 4.09
C GLU A 147 -3.59 -29.25 5.28
N GLY A 148 -3.41 -28.68 6.47
CA GLY A 148 -3.17 -29.43 7.70
C GLY A 148 -4.26 -30.45 8.04
N LEU A 149 -5.49 -30.28 7.53
CA LEU A 149 -6.55 -31.28 7.64
C LEU A 149 -6.21 -32.61 6.94
N LYS A 150 -5.42 -32.57 5.86
CA LYS A 150 -4.99 -33.78 5.13
C LYS A 150 -4.09 -34.68 6.00
N VAL A 151 -3.34 -34.09 6.93
CA VAL A 151 -2.46 -34.81 7.86
C VAL A 151 -3.27 -35.56 8.92
N ILE A 152 -4.43 -35.01 9.29
CA ILE A 152 -5.32 -35.60 10.30
C ILE A 152 -6.17 -36.71 9.66
N GLU A 153 -6.79 -36.43 8.52
CA GLU A 153 -7.64 -37.37 7.80
C GLU A 153 -7.48 -37.16 6.28
N PRO A 154 -6.83 -38.09 5.55
CA PRO A 154 -6.58 -37.94 4.11
C PRO A 154 -7.86 -37.74 3.28
N GLY A 155 -9.00 -38.26 3.73
CA GLY A 155 -10.30 -38.08 3.07
C GLY A 155 -10.80 -36.62 3.03
N LEU A 156 -10.20 -35.71 3.80
CA LEU A 156 -10.55 -34.28 3.81
C LEU A 156 -9.87 -33.47 2.69
N GLU A 157 -9.01 -34.08 1.87
CA GLU A 157 -8.32 -33.39 0.76
C GLU A 157 -9.28 -32.64 -0.18
N ALA A 158 -10.39 -33.26 -0.57
CA ALA A 158 -11.39 -32.66 -1.46
C ALA A 158 -12.10 -31.43 -0.84
N TRP A 159 -12.04 -31.26 0.48
CA TRP A 159 -12.66 -30.14 1.20
C TRP A 159 -11.73 -28.95 1.41
N VAL A 160 -10.43 -29.10 1.14
CA VAL A 160 -9.43 -28.04 1.38
C VAL A 160 -9.73 -26.78 0.57
N VAL A 161 -9.95 -26.92 -0.75
CA VAL A 161 -10.26 -25.78 -1.63
C VAL A 161 -11.60 -25.11 -1.29
N PRO A 162 -12.72 -25.85 -1.10
CA PRO A 162 -13.99 -25.25 -0.65
C PRO A 162 -13.90 -24.50 0.69
N ILE A 163 -13.24 -25.08 1.69
CA ILE A 163 -13.08 -24.45 3.01
C ILE A 163 -12.26 -23.16 2.88
N THR A 164 -11.16 -23.21 2.13
CA THR A 164 -10.29 -22.05 1.86
C THR A 164 -11.06 -20.92 1.19
N ALA A 165 -11.87 -21.25 0.17
CA ALA A 165 -12.72 -20.28 -0.53
C ALA A 165 -13.73 -19.60 0.42
N VAL A 166 -14.39 -20.37 1.28
CA VAL A 166 -15.35 -19.83 2.26
C VAL A 166 -14.66 -18.90 3.26
N ILE A 167 -13.48 -19.27 3.76
CA ILE A 167 -12.68 -18.44 4.68
C ILE A 167 -12.31 -17.11 4.00
N ILE A 168 -11.85 -17.14 2.75
CA ILE A 168 -11.46 -15.95 2.00
C ILE A 168 -12.67 -15.05 1.72
N VAL A 169 -13.82 -15.61 1.34
CA VAL A 169 -15.05 -14.81 1.19
C VAL A 169 -15.43 -14.14 2.51
N GLY A 170 -15.41 -14.90 3.62
CA GLY A 170 -15.67 -14.35 4.96
C GLY A 170 -14.72 -13.21 5.33
N LEU A 171 -13.42 -13.40 5.04
CA LEU A 171 -12.37 -12.40 5.21
C LEU A 171 -12.72 -11.10 4.48
N PHE A 172 -13.00 -11.17 3.18
CA PHE A 172 -13.26 -10.00 2.34
C PHE A 172 -14.59 -9.29 2.66
N LEU A 173 -15.59 -10.02 3.19
CA LEU A 173 -16.87 -9.44 3.61
C LEU A 173 -16.77 -8.56 4.87
N VAL A 174 -15.86 -8.92 5.77
CA VAL A 174 -15.64 -8.24 7.07
C VAL A 174 -14.79 -6.97 6.92
N GLN A 175 -14.06 -6.79 5.81
CA GLN A 175 -13.14 -5.64 5.62
C GLN A 175 -13.78 -4.27 5.88
N ARG A 176 -15.06 -4.11 5.51
CA ARG A 176 -15.80 -2.85 5.69
C ARG A 176 -15.91 -2.38 7.15
N GLN A 177 -15.82 -3.32 8.11
CA GLN A 177 -15.99 -3.05 9.54
C GLN A 177 -14.70 -2.48 10.17
N GLY A 178 -13.60 -2.46 9.40
CA GLY A 178 -12.32 -1.91 9.82
C GLY A 178 -11.54 -2.80 10.78
N THR A 179 -10.23 -2.59 10.83
CA THR A 179 -9.31 -3.28 11.76
C THR A 179 -9.55 -2.87 13.22
N ALA A 180 -10.30 -1.80 13.49
CA ALA A 180 -10.59 -1.33 14.84
C ALA A 180 -11.47 -2.30 15.67
N VAL A 181 -12.41 -3.01 15.04
CA VAL A 181 -13.31 -3.96 15.73
C VAL A 181 -12.62 -5.32 15.94
N VAL A 182 -11.82 -5.75 14.96
CA VAL A 182 -11.18 -7.08 14.96
C VAL A 182 -9.77 -7.07 15.59
N GLY A 183 -9.06 -5.94 15.50
CA GLY A 183 -7.66 -5.80 15.88
C GLY A 183 -7.36 -5.98 17.38
N ARG A 184 -8.37 -5.85 18.26
CA ARG A 184 -8.20 -6.17 19.70
C ARG A 184 -7.93 -7.66 19.95
N PHE A 185 -8.40 -8.54 19.07
CA PHE A 185 -8.21 -9.99 19.19
C PHE A 185 -6.98 -10.50 18.44
N PHE A 186 -6.49 -9.75 17.44
CA PHE A 186 -5.34 -10.17 16.64
C PHE A 186 -4.07 -10.36 17.46
N GLY A 187 -3.76 -9.40 18.34
CA GLY A 187 -2.56 -9.48 19.20
C GLY A 187 -2.52 -10.75 20.05
N PRO A 188 -3.55 -11.04 20.86
CA PRO A 188 -3.63 -12.26 21.65
C PRO A 188 -3.53 -13.55 20.83
N VAL A 189 -4.21 -13.62 19.67
CA VAL A 189 -4.16 -14.80 18.79
C VAL A 189 -2.75 -15.00 18.23
N MET A 190 -2.09 -13.94 17.77
CA MET A 190 -0.72 -14.03 17.26
C MET A 190 0.29 -14.38 18.36
N ILE A 191 0.10 -13.90 19.59
CA ILE A 191 0.93 -14.32 20.73
C ILE A 191 0.76 -15.82 21.00
N ALA A 192 -0.49 -16.31 20.99
CA ALA A 192 -0.77 -17.74 21.15
C ALA A 192 -0.13 -18.55 20.01
N TRP A 193 -0.24 -18.09 18.77
CA TRP A 193 0.40 -18.68 17.60
C TRP A 193 1.92 -18.79 17.75
N PHE A 194 2.62 -17.68 17.99
CA PHE A 194 4.09 -17.68 18.13
C PHE A 194 4.56 -18.53 19.30
N THR A 195 3.82 -18.50 20.42
CA THR A 195 4.13 -19.35 21.57
C THR A 195 3.94 -20.83 21.23
N ALA A 196 2.88 -21.19 20.51
CA ALA A 196 2.59 -22.57 20.13
C ALA A 196 3.62 -23.14 19.15
N ILE A 197 3.98 -22.40 18.08
CA ILE A 197 5.00 -22.85 17.13
C ILE A 197 6.39 -22.90 17.76
N GLY A 198 6.70 -21.96 18.67
CA GLY A 198 7.94 -21.98 19.44
C GLY A 198 8.03 -23.19 20.36
N ALA A 199 6.94 -23.53 21.06
CA ALA A 199 6.87 -24.71 21.92
C ALA A 199 7.01 -26.03 21.14
N CYS A 200 6.34 -26.15 19.98
CA CYS A 200 6.50 -27.30 19.09
C CYS A 200 7.94 -27.39 18.55
N GLY A 201 8.53 -26.24 18.20
CA GLY A 201 9.94 -26.12 17.80
C GLY A 201 10.90 -26.65 18.85
N VAL A 202 10.75 -26.20 20.11
CA VAL A 202 11.54 -26.67 21.25
C VAL A 202 11.40 -28.18 21.45
N ALA A 203 10.17 -28.72 21.35
CA ALA A 203 9.94 -30.15 21.47
C ALA A 203 10.66 -30.95 20.36
N GLY A 204 10.64 -30.46 19.12
CA GLY A 204 11.40 -31.06 18.00
C GLY A 204 12.91 -31.05 18.24
N ILE A 205 13.45 -29.89 18.64
CA ILE A 205 14.88 -29.73 18.93
C ILE A 205 15.31 -30.62 20.10
N ALA A 206 14.48 -30.76 21.14
CA ALA A 206 14.81 -31.62 22.28
C ALA A 206 14.99 -33.10 21.88
N ASN A 207 14.29 -33.56 20.84
CA ASN A 207 14.44 -34.92 20.30
C ASN A 207 15.71 -35.10 19.47
N ASN A 208 16.16 -34.07 18.74
CA ASN A 208 17.43 -34.08 18.00
C ASN A 208 18.20 -32.77 18.20
N PRO A 209 18.91 -32.60 19.34
CA PRO A 209 19.55 -31.33 19.69
C PRO A 209 20.68 -30.92 18.74
N GLU A 210 21.22 -31.86 17.99
CA GLU A 210 22.31 -31.63 17.03
C GLU A 210 21.93 -30.61 15.96
N ILE A 211 20.64 -30.46 15.62
CA ILE A 211 20.16 -29.47 14.64
C ILE A 211 20.61 -28.04 14.97
N LEU A 212 20.86 -27.74 16.25
CA LEU A 212 21.34 -26.42 16.70
C LEU A 212 22.68 -26.04 16.08
N ALA A 213 23.47 -27.01 15.59
CA ALA A 213 24.68 -26.75 14.83
C ALA A 213 24.41 -25.90 13.57
N ALA A 214 23.20 -25.98 13.00
CA ALA A 214 22.77 -25.16 11.85
C ALA A 214 22.78 -23.64 12.13
N LEU A 215 22.85 -23.20 13.39
CA LEU A 215 23.05 -21.77 13.73
C LEU A 215 24.38 -21.24 13.17
N SER A 216 25.39 -22.11 13.03
CA SER A 216 26.65 -21.74 12.41
C SER A 216 26.43 -21.41 10.93
N PRO A 217 26.85 -20.23 10.43
CA PRO A 217 26.74 -19.88 9.02
C PRO A 217 27.59 -20.79 8.13
N TRP A 218 28.51 -21.56 8.74
CA TRP A 218 29.32 -22.54 8.03
C TRP A 218 28.46 -23.49 7.21
N TYR A 219 27.36 -24.02 7.77
CA TYR A 219 26.48 -24.96 7.06
C TYR A 219 25.81 -24.34 5.83
N ALA A 220 25.33 -23.09 5.94
CA ALA A 220 24.81 -22.36 4.79
C ALA A 220 25.89 -22.13 3.72
N ILE A 221 27.11 -21.77 4.13
CA ILE A 221 28.24 -21.53 3.22
C ILE A 221 28.66 -22.83 2.52
N THR A 222 28.83 -23.94 3.24
CA THR A 222 29.20 -25.23 2.63
C THR A 222 28.09 -25.76 1.73
N PHE A 223 26.82 -25.55 2.07
CA PHE A 223 25.70 -25.90 1.20
C PHE A 223 25.75 -25.13 -0.12
N LEU A 224 25.97 -23.80 -0.05
CA LEU A 224 26.13 -22.95 -1.24
C LEU A 224 27.39 -23.27 -2.05
N SER A 225 28.53 -23.56 -1.41
CA SER A 225 29.79 -23.80 -2.12
C SER A 225 29.94 -25.23 -2.64
N GLY A 226 29.39 -26.21 -1.91
CA GLY A 226 29.50 -27.64 -2.24
C GLY A 226 28.56 -28.06 -3.37
N HIS A 227 27.31 -27.60 -3.32
CA HIS A 227 26.28 -27.93 -4.29
C HIS A 227 25.56 -26.68 -4.79
N PHE A 228 26.31 -25.72 -5.35
CA PHE A 228 25.78 -24.40 -5.73
C PHE A 228 24.50 -24.48 -6.57
N HIS A 229 24.40 -25.42 -7.50
CA HIS A 229 23.19 -25.61 -8.31
C HIS A 229 21.96 -25.95 -7.46
N ILE A 230 22.04 -26.96 -6.58
CA ILE A 230 20.94 -27.35 -5.67
C ILE A 230 20.61 -26.19 -4.72
N ALA A 231 21.64 -25.61 -4.10
CA ALA A 231 21.46 -24.51 -3.16
C ALA A 231 20.85 -23.27 -3.82
N PHE A 232 21.23 -22.96 -5.06
CA PHE A 232 20.68 -21.85 -5.83
C PHE A 232 19.20 -22.07 -6.13
N TYR A 233 18.77 -23.28 -6.53
CA TYR A 233 17.34 -23.56 -6.71
C TYR A 233 16.58 -23.56 -5.38
N ALA A 234 17.20 -24.05 -4.29
CA ALA A 234 16.61 -24.01 -2.96
C ALA A 234 16.32 -22.57 -2.49
N LEU A 235 17.13 -21.57 -2.88
CA LEU A 235 16.87 -20.16 -2.58
C LEU A 235 15.50 -19.69 -3.07
N ALA A 236 14.99 -20.26 -4.18
CA ALA A 236 13.67 -19.91 -4.69
C ALA A 236 12.54 -20.36 -3.75
N ALA A 237 12.73 -21.42 -2.98
CA ALA A 237 11.79 -21.84 -1.93
C ALA A 237 12.10 -21.15 -0.58
N ILE A 238 13.38 -20.96 -0.25
CA ILE A 238 13.79 -20.30 1.01
C ILE A 238 13.33 -18.84 1.07
N VAL A 239 13.11 -18.17 -0.07
CA VAL A 239 12.53 -16.82 -0.12
C VAL A 239 11.20 -16.72 0.65
N LEU A 240 10.46 -17.83 0.76
CA LEU A 240 9.21 -17.96 1.49
C LEU A 240 9.36 -17.68 3.00
N SER A 241 10.57 -17.77 3.55
CA SER A 241 10.86 -17.46 4.95
C SER A 241 11.03 -15.98 5.26
N VAL A 242 11.26 -15.15 4.24
CA VAL A 242 11.50 -13.70 4.39
C VAL A 242 10.33 -12.85 3.91
N THR A 243 9.22 -13.50 3.57
CA THR A 243 7.97 -12.86 3.13
C THR A 243 7.40 -12.03 4.25
N GLY A 244 6.73 -10.92 3.91
CA GLY A 244 6.25 -9.97 4.91
C GLY A 244 7.27 -8.96 5.40
N ALA A 245 8.56 -9.04 5.06
CA ALA A 245 9.55 -8.00 5.39
C ALA A 245 9.11 -6.60 4.92
N GLU A 246 8.48 -6.53 3.75
CA GLU A 246 7.86 -5.32 3.20
C GLU A 246 6.65 -4.82 4.00
N ALA A 247 5.83 -5.72 4.56
CA ALA A 247 4.72 -5.35 5.44
C ALA A 247 5.24 -4.71 6.74
N LEU A 248 6.34 -5.22 7.31
CA LEU A 248 7.02 -4.60 8.46
C LEU A 248 7.38 -3.13 8.18
N TYR A 249 7.81 -2.84 6.95
CA TYR A 249 8.19 -1.49 6.57
C TYR A 249 6.97 -0.60 6.25
N ALA A 250 5.95 -1.12 5.57
CA ALA A 250 4.75 -0.38 5.22
C ALA A 250 3.93 0.04 6.46
N ASP A 251 3.82 -0.83 7.47
CA ASP A 251 3.01 -0.61 8.67
C ASP A 251 3.69 0.25 9.75
N MET A 252 4.86 0.81 9.45
CA MET A 252 5.55 1.75 10.35
C MET A 252 4.69 2.96 10.71
N GLY A 253 3.83 3.43 9.81
CA GLY A 253 2.95 4.58 10.03
C GLY A 253 1.94 4.36 11.17
N HIS A 254 1.58 3.11 11.46
CA HIS A 254 0.56 2.77 12.45
C HIS A 254 1.14 2.43 13.83
N PHE A 255 2.25 1.70 13.87
CA PHE A 255 2.82 1.18 15.13
C PHE A 255 4.14 1.81 15.52
N GLY A 256 4.84 2.42 14.56
CA GLY A 256 6.17 2.98 14.73
C GLY A 256 7.27 1.92 14.81
N ARG A 257 8.48 2.33 14.40
CA ARG A 257 9.68 1.48 14.32
C ARG A 257 9.95 0.68 15.60
N ARG A 258 9.89 1.33 16.77
CA ARG A 258 10.31 0.71 18.05
C ARG A 258 9.39 -0.45 18.45
N ALA A 259 8.09 -0.33 18.27
CA ALA A 259 7.15 -1.39 18.62
C ALA A 259 7.36 -2.63 17.75
N ILE A 260 7.57 -2.42 16.45
CA ILE A 260 7.90 -3.47 15.48
C ILE A 260 9.23 -4.15 15.87
N THR A 261 10.30 -3.39 16.12
CA THR A 261 11.60 -3.98 16.51
C THR A 261 11.52 -4.83 17.78
N VAL A 262 10.78 -4.38 18.81
CA VAL A 262 10.63 -5.14 20.06
C VAL A 262 9.79 -6.41 19.86
N GLY A 263 8.68 -6.33 19.11
CA GLY A 263 7.88 -7.52 18.77
C GLY A 263 8.66 -8.54 17.97
N TRP A 264 9.43 -8.08 16.98
CA TRP A 264 10.29 -8.91 16.15
C TRP A 264 11.34 -9.67 16.99
N LEU A 265 12.18 -8.94 17.72
CA LEU A 265 13.28 -9.53 18.48
C LEU A 265 12.82 -10.31 19.72
N GLY A 266 11.70 -9.90 20.32
CA GLY A 266 11.22 -10.46 21.59
C GLY A 266 10.39 -11.74 21.45
N LEU A 267 9.66 -11.92 20.34
CA LEU A 267 8.76 -13.07 20.20
C LEU A 267 8.83 -13.72 18.82
N VAL A 268 8.73 -12.93 17.75
CA VAL A 268 8.52 -13.46 16.39
C VAL A 268 9.76 -14.18 15.87
N LEU A 269 10.93 -13.52 15.89
CA LEU A 269 12.19 -14.10 15.43
C LEU A 269 12.54 -15.37 16.23
N PRO A 270 12.50 -15.39 17.58
CA PRO A 270 12.72 -16.62 18.34
C PRO A 270 11.74 -17.73 17.98
N ALA A 271 10.43 -17.43 17.90
CA ALA A 271 9.41 -18.43 17.61
C ALA A 271 9.57 -19.08 16.23
N CYS A 272 9.76 -18.27 15.19
CA CYS A 272 9.98 -18.77 13.83
C CYS A 272 11.30 -19.55 13.73
N THR A 273 12.37 -19.08 14.37
CA THR A 273 13.66 -19.79 14.43
C THR A 273 13.48 -21.16 15.07
N LEU A 274 12.86 -21.24 16.25
CA LEU A 274 12.60 -22.50 16.93
C LEU A 274 11.74 -23.44 16.08
N SER A 275 10.72 -22.91 15.40
CA SER A 275 9.88 -23.71 14.50
C SER A 275 10.68 -24.31 13.34
N TYR A 276 11.50 -23.51 12.63
CA TYR A 276 12.31 -24.01 11.53
C TYR A 276 13.33 -25.07 11.97
N PHE A 277 13.98 -24.86 13.11
CA PHE A 277 14.93 -25.83 13.68
C PHE A 277 14.23 -27.10 14.14
N GLY A 278 13.04 -26.99 14.77
CA GLY A 278 12.24 -28.16 15.15
C GLY A 278 11.78 -28.98 13.95
N GLN A 279 11.38 -28.33 12.86
CA GLN A 279 11.06 -29.00 11.59
C GLN A 279 12.27 -29.69 10.98
N GLY A 280 13.45 -29.04 10.99
CA GLY A 280 14.70 -29.66 10.56
C GLY A 280 15.06 -30.90 11.39
N ALA A 281 14.97 -30.80 12.72
CA ALA A 281 15.18 -31.91 13.64
C ALA A 281 14.21 -33.08 13.41
N LEU A 282 12.97 -32.80 13.02
CA LEU A 282 11.98 -33.83 12.70
C LEU A 282 12.37 -34.59 11.43
N ILE A 283 12.82 -33.88 10.39
CA ILE A 283 13.22 -34.47 9.11
C ILE A 283 14.51 -35.28 9.26
N LEU A 284 15.49 -34.79 10.03
CA LEU A 284 16.70 -35.55 10.36
C LEU A 284 16.39 -36.89 11.05
N ALA A 285 15.34 -36.93 11.86
CA ALA A 285 14.93 -38.15 12.54
C ALA A 285 14.23 -39.14 11.60
N ASP A 286 13.46 -38.61 10.65
CA ASP A 286 12.54 -39.37 9.81
C ASP A 286 12.19 -38.59 8.54
N GLU A 287 12.87 -38.93 7.44
CA GLU A 287 12.73 -38.29 6.13
C GLU A 287 11.31 -38.38 5.56
N THR A 288 10.52 -39.38 5.96
CA THR A 288 9.14 -39.57 5.48
C THR A 288 8.19 -38.44 5.90
N LYS A 289 8.60 -37.62 6.87
CA LYS A 289 7.84 -36.48 7.41
C LYS A 289 8.05 -35.17 6.63
N SER A 290 8.81 -35.20 5.53
CA SER A 290 9.07 -34.04 4.66
C SER A 290 7.83 -33.46 3.96
N SER A 291 6.74 -34.23 3.85
CA SER A 291 5.51 -33.82 3.17
C SER A 291 4.68 -32.76 3.91
N ALA A 292 4.72 -32.74 5.25
CA ALA A 292 4.01 -31.76 6.08
C ALA A 292 4.71 -31.55 7.44
N PRO A 293 6.00 -31.15 7.45
CA PRO A 293 6.83 -31.13 8.65
C PRO A 293 6.26 -30.25 9.75
N PHE A 294 5.61 -29.14 9.40
CA PHE A 294 4.97 -28.25 10.38
C PHE A 294 3.87 -28.95 11.20
N PHE A 295 2.91 -29.60 10.55
CA PHE A 295 1.80 -30.27 11.22
C PHE A 295 2.23 -31.58 11.89
N LEU A 296 3.19 -32.30 11.30
CA LEU A 296 3.75 -33.53 11.86
C LEU A 296 4.64 -33.30 13.08
N LEU A 297 5.20 -32.10 13.23
CA LEU A 297 5.91 -31.68 14.44
C LEU A 297 4.97 -31.52 15.65
N THR A 298 3.68 -31.25 15.37
CA THR A 298 2.69 -31.02 16.42
C THR A 298 2.24 -32.37 17.03
N PRO A 299 2.16 -32.48 18.38
CA PRO A 299 1.62 -33.68 19.02
C PRO A 299 0.22 -34.03 18.52
N GLN A 300 -0.10 -35.31 18.36
CA GLN A 300 -1.36 -35.78 17.77
C GLN A 300 -2.62 -35.14 18.41
N TRP A 301 -2.66 -35.01 19.74
CA TRP A 301 -3.79 -34.38 20.44
C TRP A 301 -3.96 -32.88 20.12
N ALA A 302 -2.88 -32.21 19.70
CA ALA A 302 -2.82 -30.78 19.43
C ALA A 302 -2.94 -30.44 17.93
N GLN A 303 -3.01 -31.41 17.03
CA GLN A 303 -3.09 -31.16 15.58
C GLN A 303 -4.35 -30.37 15.18
N ILE A 304 -5.53 -30.78 15.65
CA ILE A 304 -6.79 -30.04 15.37
C ILE A 304 -6.73 -28.60 15.93
N PRO A 305 -6.38 -28.39 17.23
CA PRO A 305 -6.16 -27.04 17.75
C PRO A 305 -5.16 -26.22 16.94
N MET A 306 -4.07 -26.85 16.47
CA MET A 306 -3.05 -26.18 15.66
C MET A 306 -3.57 -25.77 14.29
N VAL A 307 -4.37 -26.60 13.61
CA VAL A 307 -5.01 -26.24 12.33
C VAL A 307 -5.95 -25.05 12.52
N VAL A 308 -6.76 -25.03 13.59
CA VAL A 308 -7.63 -23.89 13.90
C VAL A 308 -6.82 -22.63 14.18
N LEU A 309 -5.74 -22.73 14.96
CA LEU A 309 -4.87 -21.61 15.29
C LEU A 309 -4.10 -21.10 14.06
N ALA A 310 -3.60 -21.99 13.21
CA ALA A 310 -2.96 -21.68 11.93
C ALA A 310 -3.95 -20.98 10.99
N THR A 311 -5.19 -21.45 10.92
CA THR A 311 -6.24 -20.81 10.13
C THR A 311 -6.51 -19.39 10.63
N ALA A 312 -6.59 -19.20 11.96
CA ALA A 312 -6.76 -17.87 12.55
C ALA A 312 -5.55 -16.95 12.27
N ALA A 313 -4.32 -17.47 12.41
CA ALA A 313 -3.10 -16.72 12.13
C ALA A 313 -2.97 -16.32 10.65
N THR A 314 -3.35 -17.21 9.72
CA THR A 314 -3.30 -16.94 8.27
C THR A 314 -4.41 -15.99 7.80
N VAL A 315 -5.59 -16.04 8.43
CA VAL A 315 -6.62 -15.00 8.28
C VAL A 315 -6.06 -13.65 8.71
N ILE A 316 -5.40 -13.56 9.86
CA ILE A 316 -4.78 -12.33 10.37
C ILE A 316 -3.66 -11.85 9.42
N ALA A 317 -2.80 -12.75 8.95
CA ALA A 317 -1.76 -12.45 7.96
C ALA A 317 -2.35 -11.83 6.69
N SER A 318 -3.41 -12.45 6.17
CA SER A 318 -4.12 -11.97 4.99
C SER A 318 -4.71 -10.57 5.20
N GLN A 319 -5.21 -10.26 6.40
CA GLN A 319 -5.72 -8.93 6.73
C GLN A 319 -4.65 -7.83 6.66
N ALA A 320 -3.46 -8.14 7.17
CA ALA A 320 -2.34 -7.20 7.17
C ALA A 320 -1.98 -6.78 5.74
N VAL A 321 -1.83 -7.77 4.86
CA VAL A 321 -1.45 -7.53 3.47
C VAL A 321 -2.56 -6.81 2.69
N ILE A 322 -3.83 -7.18 2.89
CA ILE A 322 -4.97 -6.47 2.27
C ILE A 322 -5.00 -5.00 2.70
N THR A 323 -4.77 -4.74 3.99
CA THR A 323 -4.71 -3.37 4.53
C THR A 323 -3.50 -2.61 3.96
N GLY A 324 -2.35 -3.27 3.84
CA GLY A 324 -1.16 -2.74 3.17
C GLY A 324 -1.46 -2.34 1.72
N ALA A 325 -2.21 -3.14 0.98
CA ALA A 325 -2.63 -2.82 -0.39
C ALA A 325 -3.49 -1.55 -0.43
N PHE A 326 -4.42 -1.39 0.51
CA PHE A 326 -5.22 -0.15 0.61
C PHE A 326 -4.35 1.08 0.89
N SER A 327 -3.33 0.94 1.74
CA SER A 327 -2.36 2.01 2.03
C SER A 327 -1.55 2.40 0.79
N VAL A 328 -1.02 1.42 0.05
CA VAL A 328 -0.28 1.66 -1.20
C VAL A 328 -1.16 2.34 -2.25
N VAL A 329 -2.42 1.92 -2.39
CA VAL A 329 -3.40 2.59 -3.27
C VAL A 329 -3.60 4.04 -2.85
N SER A 330 -3.86 4.30 -1.57
CA SER A 330 -4.07 5.65 -1.05
C SER A 330 -2.87 6.56 -1.33
N GLN A 331 -1.66 6.08 -1.04
CA GLN A 331 -0.42 6.78 -1.33
C GLN A 331 -0.22 7.02 -2.84
N ALA A 332 -0.58 6.05 -3.69
CA ALA A 332 -0.55 6.21 -5.15
C ALA A 332 -1.54 7.29 -5.63
N VAL A 333 -2.73 7.38 -5.04
CA VAL A 333 -3.71 8.45 -5.33
C VAL A 333 -3.16 9.81 -4.92
N GLN A 334 -2.58 9.92 -3.72
CA GLN A 334 -1.98 11.16 -3.20
C GLN A 334 -0.82 11.66 -4.08
N LEU A 335 0.06 10.74 -4.51
CA LEU A 335 1.18 11.05 -5.42
C LEU A 335 0.75 11.23 -6.89
N GLY A 336 -0.53 11.03 -7.20
CA GLY A 336 -1.13 11.26 -8.50
C GLY A 336 -0.92 10.17 -9.54
N TYR A 337 -0.58 8.96 -9.10
CA TYR A 337 -0.44 7.77 -9.93
C TYR A 337 -1.76 7.01 -10.14
N LEU A 338 -2.79 7.26 -9.34
CA LEU A 338 -4.13 6.68 -9.51
C LEU A 338 -5.24 7.74 -9.44
N PRO A 339 -6.42 7.47 -10.05
CA PRO A 339 -7.60 8.34 -9.91
C PRO A 339 -8.06 8.45 -8.46
N ARG A 340 -8.82 9.51 -8.16
CA ARG A 340 -9.47 9.62 -6.85
C ARG A 340 -10.49 8.48 -6.71
N LEU A 341 -10.16 7.50 -5.90
CA LEU A 341 -11.04 6.40 -5.52
C LEU A 341 -11.80 6.76 -4.23
N ARG A 342 -12.95 6.13 -4.01
CA ARG A 342 -13.67 6.27 -2.74
C ARG A 342 -12.86 5.59 -1.63
N ILE A 343 -12.29 6.41 -0.76
CA ILE A 343 -11.50 6.02 0.41
C ILE A 343 -12.39 6.22 1.64
N ALA A 344 -12.65 5.17 2.40
CA ALA A 344 -13.35 5.26 3.67
C ALA A 344 -12.33 5.09 4.81
N HIS A 345 -12.19 6.09 5.67
CA HIS A 345 -11.37 5.97 6.87
C HIS A 345 -12.14 5.18 7.94
N THR A 346 -11.53 4.11 8.45
CA THR A 346 -12.17 3.16 9.38
C THR A 346 -11.89 3.47 10.86
N SER A 347 -10.95 4.37 11.16
CA SER A 347 -10.62 4.78 12.53
C SER A 347 -10.40 6.28 12.68
N ALA A 348 -10.92 6.81 13.78
CA ALA A 348 -10.72 8.20 14.20
C ALA A 348 -9.34 8.44 14.85
N SER A 349 -8.69 7.39 15.35
CA SER A 349 -7.39 7.52 16.04
C SER A 349 -6.20 7.40 15.08
N THR A 350 -6.40 6.90 13.86
CA THR A 350 -5.30 6.58 12.94
C THR A 350 -5.74 6.78 11.49
N ILE A 351 -5.24 7.85 10.87
CA ILE A 351 -5.59 8.24 9.49
C ILE A 351 -5.32 7.12 8.46
N GLY A 352 -4.29 6.30 8.71
CA GLY A 352 -3.87 5.20 7.84
C GLY A 352 -4.75 3.94 7.87
N GLN A 353 -5.79 3.83 8.70
CA GLN A 353 -6.71 2.70 8.65
C GLN A 353 -7.79 2.96 7.60
N ILE A 354 -7.53 2.49 6.38
CA ILE A 354 -8.29 2.86 5.18
C ILE A 354 -8.97 1.62 4.60
N TYR A 355 -10.22 1.78 4.15
CA TYR A 355 -10.95 0.79 3.36
C TYR A 355 -11.21 1.35 1.95
N VAL A 356 -10.79 0.61 0.92
CA VAL A 356 -11.03 0.95 -0.49
C VAL A 356 -11.92 -0.12 -1.13
N PRO A 357 -13.25 0.12 -1.25
CA PRO A 357 -14.21 -0.93 -1.65
C PRO A 357 -13.90 -1.58 -2.99
N TRP A 358 -13.53 -0.79 -4.00
CA TRP A 358 -13.21 -1.32 -5.33
C TRP A 358 -12.02 -2.27 -5.33
N ILE A 359 -10.96 -1.89 -4.61
CA ILE A 359 -9.74 -2.70 -4.49
C ILE A 359 -10.04 -3.96 -3.68
N ASN A 360 -10.87 -3.87 -2.64
CA ASN A 360 -11.30 -5.02 -1.85
C ASN A 360 -11.93 -6.11 -2.70
N TRP A 361 -12.93 -5.76 -3.52
CA TRP A 361 -13.62 -6.74 -4.37
C TRP A 361 -12.73 -7.26 -5.50
N MET A 362 -11.88 -6.40 -6.07
CA MET A 362 -10.88 -6.80 -7.06
C MET A 362 -9.91 -7.84 -6.48
N LEU A 363 -9.35 -7.58 -5.30
CA LEU A 363 -8.46 -8.51 -4.61
C LEU A 363 -9.18 -9.81 -4.24
N MET A 364 -10.43 -9.74 -3.75
CA MET A 364 -11.21 -10.95 -3.45
C MET A 364 -11.35 -11.86 -4.67
N VAL A 365 -11.74 -11.31 -5.82
CA VAL A 365 -11.88 -12.07 -7.06
C VAL A 365 -10.53 -12.66 -7.48
N ALA A 366 -9.45 -11.85 -7.45
CA ALA A 366 -8.11 -12.31 -7.82
C ALA A 366 -7.62 -13.46 -6.93
N VAL A 367 -7.70 -13.29 -5.60
CA VAL A 367 -7.33 -14.31 -4.62
C VAL A 367 -8.14 -15.59 -4.85
N GLN A 368 -9.46 -15.46 -5.07
CA GLN A 368 -10.33 -16.61 -5.28
C GLN A 368 -9.99 -17.36 -6.58
N THR A 369 -9.67 -16.62 -7.65
CA THR A 369 -9.17 -17.21 -8.90
C THR A 369 -7.87 -17.97 -8.68
N LEU A 370 -6.94 -17.43 -7.88
CA LEU A 370 -5.68 -18.14 -7.56
C LEU A 370 -5.94 -19.45 -6.80
N VAL A 371 -6.83 -19.43 -5.80
CA VAL A 371 -7.18 -20.63 -5.03
C VAL A 371 -7.76 -21.72 -5.92
N PHE A 372 -8.67 -21.38 -6.83
CA PHE A 372 -9.26 -22.35 -7.76
C PHE A 372 -8.33 -22.75 -8.90
N ALA A 373 -7.38 -21.91 -9.30
CA ALA A 373 -6.47 -22.22 -10.39
C ALA A 373 -5.31 -23.12 -9.95
N PHE A 374 -4.80 -22.95 -8.73
CA PHE A 374 -3.63 -23.67 -8.23
C PHE A 374 -3.98 -24.86 -7.34
N GLU A 375 -5.12 -24.83 -6.63
CA GLU A 375 -5.69 -25.91 -5.80
C GLU A 375 -4.82 -26.46 -4.64
N SER A 376 -3.50 -26.20 -4.62
CA SER A 376 -2.56 -26.58 -3.55
C SER A 376 -1.56 -25.46 -3.25
N SER A 377 -1.15 -25.37 -1.98
CA SER A 377 -0.17 -24.37 -1.53
C SER A 377 1.21 -24.57 -2.18
N ALA A 378 1.61 -25.82 -2.43
CA ALA A 378 2.87 -26.14 -3.10
C ALA A 378 2.92 -25.59 -4.54
N ALA A 379 1.82 -25.73 -5.29
CA ALA A 379 1.72 -25.20 -6.66
C ALA A 379 1.82 -23.66 -6.66
N LEU A 380 1.16 -23.02 -5.68
CA LEU A 380 1.15 -21.57 -5.54
C LEU A 380 2.50 -21.02 -5.05
N ALA A 381 3.24 -21.78 -4.24
CA ALA A 381 4.56 -21.43 -3.74
C ALA A 381 5.58 -21.21 -4.87
N PHE A 382 5.48 -21.95 -5.97
CA PHE A 382 6.32 -21.74 -7.16
C PHE A 382 6.14 -20.35 -7.80
N ALA A 383 4.93 -19.79 -7.72
CA ALA A 383 4.60 -18.51 -8.35
C ALA A 383 4.95 -17.30 -7.48
N PHE A 384 5.01 -17.49 -6.17
CA PHE A 384 5.01 -16.41 -5.18
C PHE A 384 6.32 -15.61 -5.09
N GLY A 385 7.46 -16.30 -5.05
CA GLY A 385 8.74 -15.69 -4.64
C GLY A 385 9.29 -14.59 -5.55
N MET A 386 8.80 -14.46 -6.79
CA MET A 386 9.24 -13.42 -7.73
C MET A 386 8.76 -12.02 -7.34
N ALA A 387 7.52 -11.87 -6.84
CA ALA A 387 6.99 -10.58 -6.43
C ALA A 387 7.79 -10.02 -5.25
N VAL A 388 7.97 -10.85 -4.22
CA VAL A 388 8.65 -10.48 -2.98
C VAL A 388 10.14 -10.20 -3.22
N SER A 389 10.86 -11.10 -3.89
CA SER A 389 12.29 -10.87 -4.18
C SER A 389 12.52 -9.62 -5.04
N GLY A 390 11.64 -9.35 -6.00
CA GLY A 390 11.67 -8.12 -6.80
C GLY A 390 11.45 -6.87 -5.95
N THR A 391 10.44 -6.88 -5.08
CA THR A 391 10.13 -5.76 -4.17
C THR A 391 11.25 -5.50 -3.18
N ILE A 392 11.84 -6.55 -2.59
CA ILE A 392 13.01 -6.46 -1.70
C ILE A 392 14.20 -5.84 -2.44
N THR A 393 14.54 -6.37 -3.62
CA THR A 393 15.67 -5.88 -4.43
C THR A 393 15.51 -4.40 -4.78
N ILE A 394 14.30 -4.00 -5.21
CA ILE A 394 13.99 -2.61 -5.51
C ILE A 394 14.11 -1.73 -4.26
N THR A 395 13.57 -2.18 -3.13
CA THR A 395 13.62 -1.46 -1.85
C THR A 395 15.07 -1.23 -1.43
N THR A 396 15.91 -2.26 -1.50
CA THR A 396 17.35 -2.17 -1.22
C THR A 396 18.02 -1.17 -2.15
N LEU A 397 17.76 -1.20 -3.46
CA LEU A 397 18.33 -0.23 -4.41
C LEU A 397 17.92 1.22 -4.11
N LEU A 398 16.64 1.47 -3.84
CA LEU A 398 16.12 2.80 -3.50
C LEU A 398 16.70 3.29 -2.17
N PHE A 399 16.80 2.41 -1.18
CA PHE A 399 17.41 2.70 0.13
C PHE A 399 18.89 3.04 0.00
N LEU A 400 19.68 2.25 -0.73
CA LEU A 400 21.11 2.51 -0.93
C LEU A 400 21.35 3.85 -1.61
N TYR A 401 20.51 4.20 -2.60
CA TYR A 401 20.57 5.51 -3.23
C TYR A 401 20.23 6.64 -2.25
N LEU A 402 19.17 6.47 -1.46
CA LEU A 402 18.75 7.42 -0.43
C LEU A 402 19.85 7.63 0.63
N ALA A 403 20.45 6.55 1.13
CA ALA A 403 21.54 6.57 2.10
C ALA A 403 22.76 7.33 1.57
N ARG A 404 23.05 7.21 0.27
CA ARG A 404 24.13 7.96 -0.38
C ARG A 404 23.81 9.45 -0.53
N GLN A 405 22.57 9.80 -0.88
CA GLN A 405 22.19 11.19 -1.15
C GLN A 405 21.89 11.99 0.11
N GLN A 406 20.97 11.49 0.94
CA GLN A 406 20.48 12.23 2.09
C GLN A 406 21.37 12.01 3.31
N TRP A 407 21.76 10.76 3.58
CA TRP A 407 22.56 10.43 4.77
C TRP A 407 24.07 10.51 4.54
N ARG A 408 24.49 10.79 3.30
CA ARG A 408 25.89 10.99 2.89
C ARG A 408 26.82 9.86 3.35
N TRP A 409 26.33 8.62 3.34
CA TRP A 409 27.17 7.46 3.69
C TRP A 409 28.41 7.37 2.80
N PRO A 410 29.58 7.02 3.37
CA PRO A 410 30.81 6.92 2.60
C PRO A 410 30.71 5.77 1.60
N LEU A 411 31.35 5.95 0.43
CA LEU A 411 31.20 5.02 -0.70
C LEU A 411 31.62 3.58 -0.36
N TRP A 412 32.63 3.40 0.51
CA TRP A 412 33.10 2.07 0.91
C TRP A 412 32.03 1.29 1.70
N VAL A 413 31.23 1.96 2.56
CA VAL A 413 30.11 1.31 3.27
C VAL A 413 29.04 0.90 2.26
N LEU A 414 28.77 1.75 1.27
CA LEU A 414 27.79 1.48 0.23
C LEU A 414 28.21 0.30 -0.66
N VAL A 415 29.47 0.28 -1.09
CA VAL A 415 29.99 -0.74 -2.02
C VAL A 415 30.19 -2.07 -1.30
N LEU A 416 30.82 -2.07 -0.12
CA LEU A 416 31.09 -3.32 0.61
C LEU A 416 29.84 -3.82 1.34
N GLY A 417 29.24 -2.99 2.18
CA GLY A 417 28.06 -3.36 2.96
C GLY A 417 26.80 -3.45 2.10
N GLY A 418 26.47 -2.36 1.40
CA GLY A 418 25.30 -2.32 0.52
C GLY A 418 25.40 -3.28 -0.67
N GLY A 419 26.59 -3.41 -1.27
CA GLY A 419 26.84 -4.37 -2.34
C GLY A 419 26.67 -5.82 -1.90
N ALA A 420 27.14 -6.18 -0.70
CA ALA A 420 26.93 -7.53 -0.16
C ALA A 420 25.45 -7.86 0.04
N LEU A 421 24.66 -6.93 0.59
CA LEU A 421 23.21 -7.10 0.74
C LEU A 421 22.51 -7.23 -0.62
N LEU A 422 22.88 -6.38 -1.58
CA LEU A 422 22.31 -6.44 -2.92
C LEU A 422 22.66 -7.76 -3.64
N VAL A 423 23.85 -8.32 -3.43
CA VAL A 423 24.22 -9.63 -3.98
C VAL A 423 23.31 -10.73 -3.43
N VAL A 424 23.00 -10.71 -2.13
CA VAL A 424 22.05 -11.66 -1.53
C VAL A 424 20.67 -11.52 -2.16
N ASP A 425 20.15 -10.29 -2.26
CA ASP A 425 18.84 -10.03 -2.89
C ASP A 425 18.81 -10.51 -4.35
N LEU A 426 19.88 -10.23 -5.11
CA LEU A 426 20.00 -10.65 -6.51
C LEU A 426 20.12 -12.17 -6.68
N LEU A 427 20.72 -12.89 -5.71
CA LEU A 427 20.73 -14.35 -5.70
C LEU A 427 19.31 -14.90 -5.52
N PHE A 428 18.53 -14.36 -4.56
CA PHE A 428 17.13 -14.73 -4.39
C PHE A 428 16.29 -14.40 -5.62
N PHE A 429 16.47 -13.21 -6.19
CA PHE A 429 15.77 -12.80 -7.41
C PHE A 429 16.13 -13.71 -8.60
N GLY A 430 17.42 -13.99 -8.79
CA GLY A 430 17.91 -14.88 -9.84
C GLY A 430 17.38 -16.32 -9.69
N ALA A 431 17.35 -16.85 -8.46
CA ALA A 431 16.78 -18.15 -8.17
C ALA A 431 15.29 -18.21 -8.55
N ASN A 432 14.51 -17.19 -8.17
CA ASN A 432 13.09 -17.09 -8.51
C ASN A 432 12.84 -16.90 -10.02
N LEU A 433 13.78 -16.32 -10.76
CA LEU A 433 13.68 -16.19 -12.21
C LEU A 433 13.64 -17.54 -12.92
N THR A 434 14.26 -18.58 -12.34
CA THR A 434 14.21 -19.95 -12.89
C THR A 434 12.81 -20.56 -12.83
N LYS A 435 11.95 -20.09 -11.90
CA LYS A 435 10.56 -20.54 -11.74
C LYS A 435 9.56 -19.78 -12.62
N LEU A 436 10.04 -18.91 -13.52
CA LEU A 436 9.17 -18.10 -14.39
C LEU A 436 8.23 -18.97 -15.24
N VAL A 437 8.69 -20.10 -15.75
CA VAL A 437 7.87 -21.04 -16.54
C VAL A 437 6.90 -21.88 -15.68
N HIS A 438 7.11 -21.92 -14.36
CA HIS A 438 6.35 -22.72 -13.39
C HIS A 438 5.33 -21.87 -12.61
N GLY A 439 4.96 -20.69 -13.13
CA GLY A 439 3.91 -19.84 -12.56
C GLY A 439 4.39 -18.49 -12.02
N ALA A 440 5.69 -18.27 -11.85
CA ALA A 440 6.20 -17.00 -11.32
C ALA A 440 6.00 -15.80 -12.27
N TRP A 441 5.64 -16.05 -13.54
CA TRP A 441 5.21 -15.01 -14.48
C TRP A 441 3.93 -14.28 -14.04
N LEU A 442 3.08 -14.90 -13.23
CA LEU A 442 1.76 -14.37 -12.90
C LEU A 442 1.80 -13.06 -12.09
N PRO A 443 2.48 -12.99 -10.92
CA PRO A 443 2.64 -11.72 -10.21
C PRO A 443 3.36 -10.65 -11.03
N LEU A 444 4.29 -11.04 -11.92
CA LEU A 444 4.96 -10.11 -12.81
C LEU A 444 3.98 -9.48 -13.82
N VAL A 445 3.09 -10.28 -14.41
CA VAL A 445 2.04 -9.77 -15.30
C VAL A 445 1.09 -8.84 -14.56
N ILE A 446 0.67 -9.19 -13.35
CA ILE A 446 -0.15 -8.33 -12.49
C ILE A 446 0.57 -6.99 -12.24
N ALA A 447 1.85 -7.03 -11.90
CA ALA A 447 2.66 -5.84 -11.69
C ALA A 447 2.81 -4.99 -12.96
N VAL A 448 3.03 -5.60 -14.13
CA VAL A 448 3.12 -4.89 -15.41
C VAL A 448 1.81 -4.20 -15.78
N VAL A 449 0.67 -4.87 -15.56
CA VAL A 449 -0.66 -4.30 -15.79
C VAL A 449 -0.90 -3.12 -14.84
N ALA A 450 -0.69 -3.30 -13.54
CA ALA A 450 -0.86 -2.24 -12.55
C ALA A 450 0.08 -1.05 -12.81
N PHE A 451 1.34 -1.30 -13.15
CA PHE A 451 2.32 -0.28 -13.53
C PHE A 451 1.88 0.48 -14.79
N THR A 452 1.35 -0.22 -15.78
CA THR A 452 0.83 0.39 -17.02
C THR A 452 -0.37 1.28 -16.75
N VAL A 453 -1.30 0.85 -15.87
CA VAL A 453 -2.43 1.68 -15.42
C VAL A 453 -1.92 2.94 -14.73
N MET A 454 -1.03 2.80 -13.75
CA MET A 454 -0.50 3.92 -12.97
C MET A 454 0.27 4.93 -13.82
N THR A 455 1.13 4.47 -14.72
CA THR A 455 1.89 5.37 -15.62
C THR A 455 1.02 6.01 -16.69
N THR A 456 -0.04 5.32 -17.15
CA THR A 456 -1.02 5.88 -18.08
C THR A 456 -1.85 6.97 -17.41
N TRP A 457 -2.32 6.72 -16.19
CA TRP A 457 -3.02 7.72 -15.39
C TRP A 457 -2.16 8.95 -15.13
N GLN A 458 -0.91 8.75 -14.68
CA GLN A 458 0.00 9.86 -14.41
C GLN A 458 0.22 10.74 -15.66
N ARG A 459 0.43 10.12 -16.83
CA ARG A 459 0.64 10.86 -18.08
C ARG A 459 -0.64 11.57 -18.52
N GLY A 460 -1.79 10.90 -18.47
CA GLY A 460 -3.07 11.50 -18.87
C GLY A 460 -3.47 12.65 -17.97
N ARG A 461 -3.30 12.49 -16.65
CA ARG A 461 -3.50 13.57 -15.67
C ARG A 461 -2.60 14.76 -15.96
N ALA A 462 -1.32 14.54 -16.30
CA ALA A 462 -0.41 15.65 -16.63
C ALA A 462 -0.85 16.43 -17.87
N LEU A 463 -1.32 15.73 -18.92
CA LEU A 463 -1.87 16.35 -20.12
C LEU A 463 -3.15 17.14 -19.82
N VAL A 464 -4.13 16.51 -19.18
CA VAL A 464 -5.39 17.16 -18.80
C VAL A 464 -5.16 18.34 -17.87
N THR A 465 -4.23 18.24 -16.92
CA THR A 465 -3.94 19.36 -15.99
C THR A 465 -3.33 20.53 -16.75
N ALA A 466 -2.40 20.30 -17.67
CA ALA A 466 -1.80 21.37 -18.47
C ALA A 466 -2.85 22.08 -19.35
N SER A 467 -3.63 21.32 -20.12
CA SER A 467 -4.70 21.88 -20.96
C SER A 467 -5.79 22.56 -20.13
N ARG A 468 -6.12 22.03 -18.96
CA ARG A 468 -7.10 22.64 -18.05
C ARG A 468 -6.62 23.97 -17.50
N LEU A 469 -5.35 24.08 -17.09
CA LEU A 469 -4.78 25.35 -16.62
C LEU A 469 -4.80 26.43 -17.71
N GLU A 470 -4.57 26.05 -18.98
CA GLU A 470 -4.65 26.97 -20.12
C GLU A 470 -6.07 27.49 -20.35
N ILE A 471 -7.09 26.63 -20.27
CA ILE A 471 -8.49 27.03 -20.47
C ILE A 471 -9.03 27.81 -19.25
N GLU A 472 -8.71 27.37 -18.04
CA GLU A 472 -9.17 28.03 -16.81
C GLU A 472 -8.54 29.42 -16.64
N GLY A 473 -7.24 29.56 -16.92
CA GLY A 473 -6.51 30.80 -16.67
C GLY A 473 -6.46 31.18 -15.17
N PRO A 474 -5.69 32.22 -14.83
CA PRO A 474 -5.53 32.67 -13.44
C PRO A 474 -6.80 33.40 -12.94
N LEU A 475 -7.17 33.18 -11.67
CA LEU A 475 -8.41 33.72 -11.10
C LEU A 475 -8.41 35.24 -10.96
N ARG A 476 -7.41 35.80 -10.28
CA ARG A 476 -7.35 37.25 -9.99
C ARG A 476 -7.36 38.10 -11.27
N PRO A 477 -6.56 37.80 -12.32
CA PRO A 477 -6.63 38.56 -13.58
C PRO A 477 -7.98 38.47 -14.29
N PHE A 478 -8.73 37.38 -14.11
CA PHE A 478 -10.08 37.26 -14.67
C PHE A 478 -11.11 38.10 -13.90
N VAL A 479 -10.99 38.18 -12.58
CA VAL A 479 -11.80 39.11 -11.76
C VAL A 479 -11.49 40.56 -12.14
N ASP A 480 -10.21 40.91 -12.32
CA ASP A 480 -9.78 42.22 -12.83
C ASP A 480 -10.40 42.54 -14.20
N GLU A 481 -10.44 41.55 -15.11
CA GLU A 481 -11.04 41.68 -16.43
C GLU A 481 -12.53 41.97 -16.35
N ILE A 482 -13.28 41.24 -15.52
CA ILE A 482 -14.72 41.44 -15.30
C ILE A 482 -14.99 42.84 -14.74
N ALA A 483 -14.21 43.29 -13.75
CA ALA A 483 -14.41 44.57 -13.10
C ALA A 483 -14.22 45.77 -14.06
N HIS A 484 -13.36 45.63 -15.07
CA HIS A 484 -13.01 46.70 -16.01
C HIS A 484 -13.62 46.54 -17.42
N GLN A 485 -14.42 45.49 -17.63
CA GLN A 485 -15.00 45.19 -18.94
C GLN A 485 -15.98 46.28 -19.40
N GLN A 486 -15.90 46.68 -20.67
CA GLN A 486 -16.82 47.62 -21.30
C GLN A 486 -17.42 47.03 -22.59
N PRO A 487 -18.76 46.96 -22.73
CA PRO A 487 -19.78 47.29 -21.72
C PRO A 487 -19.74 46.35 -20.50
N PRO A 488 -20.24 46.78 -19.33
CA PRO A 488 -20.27 45.93 -18.13
C PRO A 488 -21.16 44.70 -18.34
N LEU A 489 -20.80 43.60 -17.70
CA LEU A 489 -21.60 42.38 -17.69
C LEU A 489 -22.96 42.62 -17.03
N THR A 490 -23.99 41.88 -17.48
CA THR A 490 -25.31 41.95 -16.87
C THR A 490 -25.28 41.28 -15.50
N ARG A 491 -25.72 41.98 -14.45
CA ARG A 491 -25.86 41.44 -13.10
C ARG A 491 -27.26 40.88 -12.89
N MET A 492 -27.35 39.60 -12.55
CA MET A 492 -28.60 38.92 -12.23
C MET A 492 -28.81 38.86 -10.70
N PRO A 493 -30.04 39.10 -10.22
CA PRO A 493 -30.35 38.97 -8.80
C PRO A 493 -30.06 37.57 -8.25
N GLY A 494 -29.47 37.51 -7.06
CA GLY A 494 -29.26 36.28 -6.30
C GLY A 494 -27.80 35.88 -6.12
N THR A 495 -27.59 34.64 -5.62
CA THR A 495 -26.27 34.07 -5.34
C THR A 495 -25.94 32.92 -6.27
N ALA A 496 -24.74 32.95 -6.85
CA ALA A 496 -24.14 31.80 -7.54
C ALA A 496 -22.92 31.26 -6.78
N VAL A 497 -22.88 29.95 -6.56
CA VAL A 497 -21.74 29.26 -5.95
C VAL A 497 -21.02 28.45 -7.02
N PHE A 498 -19.80 28.83 -7.37
CA PHE A 498 -18.96 28.07 -8.31
C PHE A 498 -17.94 27.24 -7.56
N LEU A 499 -17.98 25.92 -7.72
CA LEU A 499 -16.98 25.05 -7.10
C LEU A 499 -15.70 24.97 -7.94
N ASN A 500 -14.56 25.10 -7.25
CA ASN A 500 -13.24 24.94 -7.82
C ASN A 500 -12.29 24.11 -6.95
N ARG A 501 -11.11 23.80 -7.49
CA ARG A 501 -10.08 23.00 -6.82
C ARG A 501 -9.18 23.81 -5.88
N GLY A 502 -9.18 25.13 -6.00
CA GLY A 502 -8.31 26.06 -5.26
C GLY A 502 -8.60 27.51 -5.63
N GLU A 503 -7.71 28.41 -5.23
CA GLU A 503 -7.81 29.87 -5.45
C GLU A 503 -7.05 30.38 -6.69
N ASP A 504 -6.20 29.55 -7.29
CA ASP A 504 -5.31 30.00 -8.37
C ASP A 504 -6.01 30.17 -9.73
N THR A 505 -7.04 29.36 -10.01
CA THR A 505 -7.66 29.29 -11.34
C THR A 505 -9.13 29.64 -11.36
N VAL A 506 -9.64 30.09 -12.50
CA VAL A 506 -11.07 30.38 -12.67
C VAL A 506 -11.85 29.06 -12.76
N PRO A 507 -12.99 28.91 -12.06
CA PRO A 507 -13.90 27.80 -12.32
C PRO A 507 -14.34 27.82 -13.79
N LEU A 508 -14.16 26.71 -14.52
CA LEU A 508 -14.57 26.61 -15.93
C LEU A 508 -16.04 26.98 -16.14
N ALA A 509 -16.91 26.59 -15.21
CA ALA A 509 -18.33 26.94 -15.27
C ALA A 509 -18.57 28.46 -15.21
N MET A 510 -17.76 29.20 -14.43
CA MET A 510 -17.85 30.65 -14.33
C MET A 510 -17.36 31.31 -15.62
N ARG A 511 -16.18 30.90 -16.10
CA ARG A 511 -15.62 31.41 -17.36
C ARG A 511 -16.58 31.17 -18.53
N ALA A 512 -17.05 29.94 -18.69
CA ALA A 512 -18.01 29.60 -19.74
C ALA A 512 -19.32 30.41 -19.64
N ASN A 513 -19.83 30.65 -18.42
CA ASN A 513 -21.02 31.46 -18.22
C ASN A 513 -20.79 32.93 -18.61
N VAL A 514 -19.65 33.52 -18.25
CA VAL A 514 -19.28 34.89 -18.63
C VAL A 514 -19.06 35.00 -20.14
N ASP A 515 -18.36 34.04 -20.75
CA ASP A 515 -18.03 34.05 -22.17
C ASP A 515 -19.26 33.87 -23.07
N HIS A 516 -20.22 33.02 -22.68
CA HIS A 516 -21.37 32.67 -23.52
C HIS A 516 -22.64 33.46 -23.18
N ASN A 517 -22.91 33.67 -21.89
CA ASN A 517 -24.13 34.33 -21.44
C ASN A 517 -23.91 35.82 -21.15
N HIS A 518 -22.66 36.27 -20.95
CA HIS A 518 -22.32 37.64 -20.58
C HIS A 518 -23.05 38.13 -19.31
N VAL A 519 -23.21 37.21 -18.35
CA VAL A 519 -23.95 37.43 -17.10
C VAL A 519 -23.10 37.01 -15.89
N VAL A 520 -23.21 37.77 -14.82
CA VAL A 520 -22.74 37.43 -13.47
C VAL A 520 -23.88 37.65 -12.46
N HIS A 521 -23.83 37.00 -11.30
CA HIS A 521 -24.85 37.23 -10.26
C HIS A 521 -24.43 38.41 -9.37
N ASP A 522 -25.38 38.96 -8.61
CA ASP A 522 -25.09 40.02 -7.63
C ASP A 522 -24.05 39.54 -6.60
N HIS A 523 -24.18 38.30 -6.14
CA HIS A 523 -23.19 37.65 -5.28
C HIS A 523 -22.65 36.36 -5.91
N VAL A 524 -21.32 36.25 -5.98
CA VAL A 524 -20.60 35.09 -6.52
C VAL A 524 -19.66 34.55 -5.44
N LEU A 525 -19.88 33.30 -5.04
CA LEU A 525 -18.99 32.57 -4.14
C LEU A 525 -18.21 31.52 -4.92
N ILE A 526 -16.89 31.64 -4.96
CA ILE A 526 -15.99 30.63 -5.52
C ILE A 526 -15.55 29.72 -4.38
N ALA A 527 -16.11 28.53 -4.29
CA ALA A 527 -15.86 27.60 -3.20
C ALA A 527 -14.80 26.55 -3.55
N SER A 528 -13.77 26.42 -2.73
CA SER A 528 -12.83 25.28 -2.74
C SER A 528 -13.00 24.45 -1.48
N VAL A 529 -12.66 23.15 -1.55
CA VAL A 529 -12.67 22.26 -0.38
C VAL A 529 -11.28 21.70 -0.18
N GLU A 530 -10.70 21.97 0.99
CA GLU A 530 -9.41 21.47 1.43
C GLU A 530 -9.61 20.44 2.55
N THR A 531 -8.92 19.30 2.43
CA THR A 531 -9.00 18.23 3.42
C THR A 531 -7.82 18.35 4.37
N GLU A 532 -8.12 18.62 5.63
CA GLU A 532 -7.14 18.78 6.70
C GLU A 532 -6.71 17.42 7.28
N PRO A 533 -5.46 17.28 7.77
CA PRO A 533 -4.94 16.05 8.36
C PRO A 533 -5.46 15.81 9.79
N VAL A 534 -6.62 16.36 10.14
CA VAL A 534 -7.32 16.15 11.41
C VAL A 534 -8.65 15.42 11.16
N PRO A 535 -9.13 14.58 12.10
CA PRO A 535 -10.34 13.78 11.86
C PRO A 535 -11.58 14.65 11.64
N ARG A 536 -11.68 15.77 12.35
CA ARG A 536 -12.74 16.78 12.22
C ARG A 536 -12.18 18.17 12.46
N VAL A 537 -12.66 19.15 11.70
CA VAL A 537 -12.30 20.56 11.86
C VAL A 537 -13.37 21.25 12.72
N PRO A 538 -13.00 22.03 13.76
CA PRO A 538 -13.93 22.85 14.52
C PRO A 538 -14.61 23.90 13.63
N ASP A 539 -15.87 24.24 13.90
CA ASP A 539 -16.65 25.15 13.05
C ASP A 539 -16.02 26.55 12.89
N GLU A 540 -15.28 27.02 13.89
CA GLU A 540 -14.55 28.30 13.87
C GLU A 540 -13.46 28.37 12.79
N ASN A 541 -12.85 27.22 12.43
CA ASN A 541 -11.77 27.12 11.45
C ASN A 541 -12.24 26.49 10.14
N ARG A 542 -13.55 26.26 9.97
CA ARG A 542 -14.11 25.51 8.83
C ARG A 542 -14.09 26.32 7.53
N VAL A 543 -13.96 27.64 7.61
CA VAL A 543 -14.04 28.53 6.46
C VAL A 543 -12.97 29.62 6.53
N SER A 544 -12.34 29.90 5.40
CA SER A 544 -11.52 31.10 5.21
C SER A 544 -11.93 31.81 3.92
N VAL A 545 -12.02 33.14 3.97
CA VAL A 545 -12.50 33.99 2.87
C VAL A 545 -11.37 34.85 2.31
N ASP A 546 -11.30 34.98 0.99
CA ASP A 546 -10.43 35.90 0.26
C ASP A 546 -11.29 36.80 -0.63
N ASP A 547 -11.10 38.12 -0.52
CA ASP A 547 -11.81 39.15 -1.27
C ASP A 547 -11.28 39.30 -2.72
N LEU A 548 -10.26 38.52 -3.08
CA LEU A 548 -9.64 38.50 -4.41
C LEU A 548 -9.07 39.87 -4.85
N GLY A 549 -9.01 40.86 -3.96
CA GLY A 549 -8.54 42.22 -4.21
C GLY A 549 -9.63 43.28 -4.38
N TYR A 550 -10.92 42.92 -4.38
CA TYR A 550 -12.05 43.85 -4.49
C TYR A 550 -13.00 43.66 -3.31
N ARG A 551 -13.64 44.73 -2.84
CA ARG A 551 -14.54 44.72 -1.65
C ARG A 551 -15.95 45.20 -1.95
N ASP A 552 -16.25 45.41 -3.23
CA ASP A 552 -17.48 46.00 -3.73
C ASP A 552 -17.90 45.41 -5.08
N ASP A 553 -17.35 44.26 -5.46
CA ASP A 553 -17.68 43.56 -6.70
C ASP A 553 -18.58 42.32 -6.46
N GLY A 554 -18.89 41.98 -5.20
CA GLY A 554 -19.70 40.83 -4.83
C GLY A 554 -19.09 39.48 -5.23
N ILE A 555 -17.78 39.39 -5.52
CA ILE A 555 -17.08 38.14 -5.87
C ILE A 555 -16.12 37.77 -4.75
N LEU A 556 -16.34 36.62 -4.12
CA LEU A 556 -15.54 36.14 -2.99
C LEU A 556 -15.03 34.73 -3.25
N HIS A 557 -13.81 34.44 -2.82
CA HIS A 557 -13.32 33.08 -2.72
C HIS A 557 -13.47 32.56 -1.29
N VAL A 558 -13.95 31.33 -1.16
CA VAL A 558 -14.22 30.68 0.11
C VAL A 558 -13.58 29.30 0.12
N THR A 559 -12.55 29.13 0.95
CA THR A 559 -11.93 27.83 1.21
C THR A 559 -12.62 27.17 2.39
N ILE A 560 -13.15 25.97 2.14
CA ILE A 560 -13.84 25.13 3.13
C ILE A 560 -12.86 24.06 3.62
N HIS A 561 -12.53 24.11 4.91
CA HIS A 561 -11.66 23.15 5.58
C HIS A 561 -12.49 22.01 6.16
N ALA A 562 -12.21 20.78 5.72
CA ALA A 562 -12.89 19.58 6.19
C ALA A 562 -11.90 18.56 6.73
N GLY A 563 -12.20 17.93 7.86
CA GLY A 563 -11.37 16.84 8.37
C GLY A 563 -11.47 15.57 7.52
N TYR A 564 -10.46 14.70 7.58
CA TYR A 564 -10.41 13.50 6.74
C TYR A 564 -11.52 12.47 7.01
N MET A 565 -12.24 12.56 8.14
CA MET A 565 -13.43 11.73 8.40
C MET A 565 -14.75 12.45 8.12
N GLU A 566 -14.71 13.73 7.78
CA GLU A 566 -15.90 14.51 7.48
C GLU A 566 -16.25 14.36 6.00
N ARG A 567 -17.54 14.22 5.72
CA ARG A 567 -18.04 14.38 4.37
C ARG A 567 -18.34 15.87 4.20
N PRO A 568 -17.67 16.58 3.28
CA PRO A 568 -17.86 18.01 3.14
C PRO A 568 -19.30 18.32 2.70
N ASP A 569 -19.98 19.15 3.48
CA ASP A 569 -21.28 19.72 3.15
C ASP A 569 -21.05 21.19 2.81
N VAL A 570 -20.98 21.46 1.50
CA VAL A 570 -20.66 22.80 1.01
C VAL A 570 -21.74 23.81 1.38
N PRO A 571 -23.04 23.55 1.17
CA PRO A 571 -24.10 24.46 1.63
C PRO A 571 -24.03 24.78 3.13
N ALA A 572 -23.81 23.77 3.98
CA ALA A 572 -23.71 23.97 5.43
C ALA A 572 -22.46 24.77 5.83
N ALA A 573 -21.32 24.51 5.18
CA ALA A 573 -20.08 25.26 5.45
C ALA A 573 -20.21 26.73 5.02
N LEU A 574 -20.80 27.01 3.86
CA LEU A 574 -20.99 28.39 3.39
C LEU A 574 -21.88 29.23 4.31
N ARG A 575 -22.79 28.62 5.09
CA ARG A 575 -23.59 29.32 6.10
C ARG A 575 -22.77 29.85 7.28
N LEU A 576 -21.54 29.36 7.47
CA LEU A 576 -20.63 29.84 8.51
C LEU A 576 -19.82 31.07 8.08
N VAL A 577 -19.90 31.47 6.82
CA VAL A 577 -19.24 32.69 6.33
C VAL A 577 -19.81 33.91 7.08
N PRO A 578 -18.96 34.74 7.72
CA PRO A 578 -19.45 35.91 8.45
C PRO A 578 -20.17 36.89 7.54
N ALA A 579 -21.36 37.36 7.95
CA ALA A 579 -22.14 38.33 7.17
C ALA A 579 -21.40 39.67 6.94
N SER A 580 -20.40 39.98 7.78
CA SER A 580 -19.51 41.14 7.64
C SER A 580 -18.56 41.04 6.45
N GLU A 581 -18.30 39.83 5.96
CA GLU A 581 -17.40 39.55 4.83
C GLU A 581 -18.16 39.37 3.51
N THR A 582 -19.50 39.43 3.51
CA THR A 582 -20.35 39.12 2.35
C THR A 582 -21.19 40.28 1.83
N GLU A 583 -20.72 41.52 1.95
CA GLU A 583 -21.28 42.72 1.30
C GLU A 583 -22.82 42.87 1.33
N GLY A 584 -23.51 42.44 2.39
CA GLY A 584 -24.98 42.58 2.52
C GLY A 584 -25.76 41.28 2.62
N GLY A 585 -25.10 40.12 2.53
CA GLY A 585 -25.66 38.82 2.92
C GLY A 585 -26.00 37.93 1.74
N VAL A 586 -25.35 36.77 1.69
CA VAL A 586 -25.55 35.75 0.66
C VAL A 586 -26.85 34.98 0.90
N ASP A 587 -27.73 34.89 -0.09
CA ASP A 587 -28.91 34.02 -0.04
C ASP A 587 -28.56 32.60 -0.50
N LEU A 588 -28.11 31.79 0.47
CA LEU A 588 -27.77 30.39 0.24
C LEU A 588 -29.01 29.48 0.08
N ASP A 589 -30.19 29.92 0.53
CA ASP A 589 -31.41 29.13 0.45
C ASP A 589 -31.99 29.13 -0.98
N ASN A 590 -31.72 30.17 -1.76
CA ASN A 590 -32.04 30.24 -3.20
C ASN A 590 -30.81 30.22 -4.12
N ALA A 591 -29.60 29.96 -3.58
CA ALA A 591 -28.38 29.92 -4.38
C ALA A 591 -28.40 28.83 -5.46
N SER A 592 -27.82 29.16 -6.62
CA SER A 592 -27.54 28.21 -7.70
C SER A 592 -26.08 27.72 -7.62
N TYR A 593 -25.89 26.40 -7.63
CA TYR A 593 -24.57 25.77 -7.52
C TYR A 593 -24.07 25.37 -8.91
N PHE A 594 -22.91 25.86 -9.29
CA PHE A 594 -22.30 25.58 -10.59
C PHE A 594 -21.10 24.63 -10.44
N LEU A 595 -21.19 23.50 -11.11
CA LEU A 595 -20.12 22.50 -11.19
C LEU A 595 -19.47 22.52 -12.56
N SER A 596 -18.14 22.61 -12.57
CA SER A 596 -17.33 22.44 -13.77
C SER A 596 -17.19 20.95 -14.09
N HIS A 597 -17.65 20.51 -15.26
CA HIS A 597 -17.46 19.15 -15.76
C HIS A 597 -16.59 19.15 -17.01
N LEU A 598 -15.58 18.28 -17.05
CA LEU A 598 -14.75 18.08 -18.23
C LEU A 598 -15.05 16.71 -18.81
N GLU A 599 -15.67 16.69 -19.98
CA GLU A 599 -15.85 15.47 -20.76
C GLU A 599 -14.54 15.18 -21.49
N LEU A 600 -13.87 14.09 -21.11
CA LEU A 600 -12.60 13.66 -21.71
C LEU A 600 -12.87 12.82 -22.95
N VAL A 601 -12.38 13.28 -24.10
CA VAL A 601 -12.51 12.58 -25.40
C VAL A 601 -11.12 12.27 -25.95
N ALA A 602 -10.97 11.18 -26.68
CA ALA A 602 -9.69 10.86 -27.34
C ALA A 602 -9.49 11.78 -28.54
N GLY A 603 -8.48 12.67 -28.46
CA GLY A 603 -8.11 13.58 -29.56
C GLY A 603 -7.16 12.95 -30.58
N PRO A 604 -6.92 13.61 -31.72
CA PRO A 604 -5.99 13.16 -32.76
C PRO A 604 -4.51 13.36 -32.39
N ASP A 605 -4.20 14.16 -31.37
CA ASP A 605 -2.82 14.50 -31.02
C ASP A 605 -1.97 13.29 -30.59
N ASP A 606 -0.71 13.25 -31.04
CA ASP A 606 0.26 12.16 -30.75
C ASP A 606 0.85 12.19 -29.32
N ASN A 607 0.21 12.90 -28.38
CA ASN A 607 0.67 13.10 -27.01
C ASN A 607 0.67 11.81 -26.16
N MET A 608 -0.11 10.80 -26.58
CA MET A 608 -0.25 9.48 -25.96
C MET A 608 -0.77 8.45 -26.97
N ALA A 609 -0.31 7.19 -26.86
CA ALA A 609 -0.81 6.11 -27.71
C ALA A 609 -2.34 5.92 -27.60
N PRO A 610 -3.07 5.62 -28.70
CA PRO A 610 -4.54 5.57 -28.70
C PRO A 610 -5.16 4.60 -27.67
N TRP A 611 -4.54 3.44 -27.46
CA TRP A 611 -5.03 2.46 -26.47
C TRP A 611 -4.83 2.97 -25.03
N ARG A 612 -3.78 3.75 -24.76
CA ARG A 612 -3.54 4.39 -23.45
C ARG A 612 -4.53 5.52 -23.21
N LYS A 613 -4.90 6.29 -24.25
CA LYS A 613 -5.98 7.30 -24.15
C LYS A 613 -7.30 6.65 -23.74
N ARG A 614 -7.68 5.53 -24.38
CA ARG A 614 -8.87 4.75 -24.01
C ARG A 614 -8.81 4.23 -22.57
N LEU A 615 -7.66 3.71 -22.15
CA LEU A 615 -7.45 3.25 -20.77
C LEU A 615 -7.56 4.42 -19.77
N PHE A 616 -6.99 5.58 -20.09
CA PHE A 616 -7.10 6.79 -19.26
C PHE A 616 -8.56 7.26 -19.14
N ILE A 617 -9.31 7.30 -20.24
CA ILE A 617 -10.73 7.67 -20.23
C ILE A 617 -11.54 6.64 -19.43
N ALA A 618 -11.33 5.34 -19.64
CA ALA A 618 -12.01 4.28 -18.90
C ALA A 618 -11.74 4.35 -17.39
N THR A 619 -10.49 4.65 -16.99
CA THR A 619 -10.13 4.84 -15.58
C THR A 619 -10.66 6.13 -14.99
N ALA A 620 -10.83 7.20 -15.80
CA ALA A 620 -11.46 8.44 -15.36
C ALA A 620 -12.96 8.25 -15.08
N LEU A 621 -13.65 7.37 -15.81
CA LEU A 621 -15.06 7.03 -15.56
C LEU A 621 -15.30 6.32 -14.23
N LEU A 622 -14.25 5.78 -13.59
CA LEU A 622 -14.33 5.18 -12.25
C LEU A 622 -14.34 6.23 -11.12
N THR A 623 -14.19 7.53 -11.43
CA THR A 623 -14.19 8.59 -10.43
C THR A 623 -15.60 8.86 -9.89
N ALA A 624 -15.69 9.14 -8.58
CA ALA A 624 -16.96 9.35 -7.89
C ALA A 624 -17.68 10.62 -8.37
N ASP A 625 -19.02 10.58 -8.34
CA ASP A 625 -19.88 11.73 -8.61
C ASP A 625 -19.56 12.90 -7.67
N ALA A 626 -19.19 14.05 -8.26
CA ALA A 626 -18.78 15.24 -7.51
C ALA A 626 -19.96 15.90 -6.78
N ALA A 627 -21.16 15.91 -7.37
CA ALA A 627 -22.34 16.55 -6.77
C ALA A 627 -22.77 15.82 -5.49
N GLY A 628 -22.87 14.48 -5.55
CA GLY A 628 -23.15 13.65 -4.38
C GLY A 628 -22.02 13.61 -3.34
N TYR A 629 -20.77 13.94 -3.71
CA TYR A 629 -19.68 14.01 -2.74
C TYR A 629 -19.77 15.25 -1.84
N PHE A 630 -20.09 16.41 -2.42
CA PHE A 630 -20.14 17.72 -1.73
C PHE A 630 -21.52 18.08 -1.13
N ASN A 631 -22.46 17.13 -1.14
CA ASN A 631 -23.82 17.27 -0.63
C ASN A 631 -24.60 18.45 -1.27
N LEU A 632 -24.42 18.67 -2.58
CA LEU A 632 -25.08 19.77 -3.28
C LEU A 632 -26.56 19.45 -3.54
N PRO A 633 -27.48 20.45 -3.48
CA PRO A 633 -28.89 20.23 -3.80
C PRO A 633 -29.07 19.92 -5.29
N ALA A 634 -29.59 18.74 -5.61
CA ALA A 634 -29.70 18.26 -7.00
C ALA A 634 -30.60 19.14 -7.88
N ASP A 635 -31.63 19.74 -7.29
CA ASP A 635 -32.59 20.64 -7.93
C ASP A 635 -32.03 22.04 -8.22
N ARG A 636 -30.92 22.42 -7.56
CA ARG A 636 -30.25 23.72 -7.70
C ARG A 636 -28.81 23.64 -8.19
N THR A 637 -28.40 22.46 -8.69
CA THR A 637 -27.05 22.24 -9.20
C THR A 637 -27.06 22.24 -10.73
N VAL A 638 -26.30 23.16 -11.33
CA VAL A 638 -26.07 23.29 -12.76
C VAL A 638 -24.69 22.75 -13.08
N ILE A 639 -24.63 21.78 -13.99
CA ILE A 639 -23.36 21.24 -14.49
C ILE A 639 -23.03 21.90 -15.81
N VAL A 640 -21.93 22.66 -15.85
CA VAL A 640 -21.43 23.29 -17.08
C VAL A 640 -20.28 22.44 -17.59
N GLY A 641 -20.53 21.77 -18.71
CA GLY A 641 -19.58 20.88 -19.36
C GLY A 641 -18.70 21.62 -20.37
N SER A 642 -17.41 21.29 -20.41
CA SER A 642 -16.55 21.55 -21.57
C SER A 642 -15.95 20.23 -22.06
N ARG A 643 -15.81 20.09 -23.38
CA ARG A 643 -15.10 18.96 -23.97
C ARG A 643 -13.61 19.25 -23.98
N MET A 644 -12.82 18.26 -23.61
CA MET A 644 -11.36 18.32 -23.67
C MET A 644 -10.83 17.07 -24.33
N GLU A 645 -10.05 17.29 -25.38
CA GLU A 645 -9.36 16.21 -26.09
C GLU A 645 -8.06 15.85 -25.36
N VAL A 646 -7.82 14.53 -25.20
CA VAL A 646 -6.61 13.96 -24.56
C VAL A 646 -5.79 13.20 -25.59
#